data_AF-W1WAA1-F1
#
_entry.id   AF-W1WAA1-F1
#
_cell.length_a   1.000
_cell.length_b   1.000
_cell.length_c   1.000
_cell.angle_alpha   90.00
_cell.angle_beta   90.00
_cell.angle_gamma   90.00
#
_symmetry.space_group_name_H-M   'P 1'
#
loop_
_entity.id
_entity.type
_entity.pdbx_description
1 polymer ?
#
loop_
_entity_poly.entity_id
_entity_poly.type
_entity_poly.pdbx_seq_one_letter_code
_entity_poly.pdbx_strand_id
1 'polypeptide(L)'
;KAGVNDTDAVNVKQLKSAKTEVKAGDNVTVDKTIGADGQNIYTVNAKATNLGDAELNYTANGGAKQKVKLSEGLNFVDGNYTKASVDANGVVKYDVTLGKVKDGVDGKPGVDGENGIATVKTVVDTINNSGWKGDVTGNTVGDHSATIVKPGTTVNFGAGKNLTVEQIVDKVTGNHTYNYALSDDIKVGNDGKDGKPGVDGKIGVNGKDGSAVVINGKDGSIGLNGKDGKDGLTFKGANGQDGVDGKNGTNGMTRIVYEDSNNNKHEVATTDDGLKFTGNNESVVNKNKLNSTVKVKGEGVTEEQEKTFESAAGNIAVTADGNDTLNIRLNKNIKGIDSIQTKEIHLGTPDNYTTIKKDGDRIKYGDKTFANTDDIWTIQANGTDVPANGGKVNVKGTDGITVSKSANGEMTISGAGLGTMNSFNVKSSGNTTADSETTAKSITDGKTVEFSGGKNLTVKQTSDENGAKVEYALSNNVDLTNKGSLTVGDTKITDGGLVINNGPSVTKDGINAGNKQITNVEDGVNDTDAVNVRQLKAAKTNLVDGQNTKVTGDGSKNNPYKVNVEGDLNKITSITNKEGDGKLEFKGDQVVNVAGDNTIKLDGKTGDITGLTNKTLDSADFATKGRAATEEQLKLVQQEAAKKSTEKVQAKADANNIAKVAPKAGDTFGAAGATYEVSVDKNDVKDAAREAVTVTGDNKAITVDVQPNATNHTTNYQVNFNGKEAAKQIPLTYKENGGNAKTVMLSEGLDFSNGVNTTAHTGANHCRRSTKCY
;
A
#
# COMPACT_ATOMS: atom_id res chain seq x y z
N LYS A 1 -2.67 124.09 -57.75
CA LYS A 1 -1.36 123.77 -57.10
C LYS A 1 -1.57 122.60 -56.14
N ALA A 2 -0.54 121.83 -55.82
CA ALA A 2 -0.62 120.87 -54.71
C ALA A 2 -0.78 121.64 -53.40
N GLY A 3 -1.75 121.28 -52.56
CA GLY A 3 -1.88 121.84 -51.21
C GLY A 3 -0.63 121.51 -50.40
N VAL A 4 -0.14 122.49 -49.65
CA VAL A 4 1.11 122.42 -48.85
C VAL A 4 0.80 122.49 -47.35
N ASN A 5 -0.34 123.07 -46.95
CA ASN A 5 -0.81 123.08 -45.57
C ASN A 5 -1.87 122.00 -45.32
N ASP A 6 -1.98 121.52 -44.08
CA ASP A 6 -2.94 120.46 -43.68
C ASP A 6 -4.42 120.84 -43.89
N THR A 7 -4.72 122.13 -44.07
CA THR A 7 -6.07 122.66 -44.35
C THR A 7 -6.33 122.97 -45.82
N ASP A 8 -5.37 122.72 -46.70
CA ASP A 8 -5.52 123.02 -48.13
C ASP A 8 -6.41 121.97 -48.83
N ALA A 9 -7.27 122.42 -49.75
CA ALA A 9 -8.09 121.53 -50.57
C ALA A 9 -7.19 120.63 -51.47
N VAL A 10 -7.28 119.32 -51.26
CA VAL A 10 -6.51 118.30 -51.99
C VAL A 10 -6.91 118.30 -53.46
N ASN A 11 -5.97 118.51 -54.38
CA ASN A 11 -6.29 118.45 -55.80
C ASN A 11 -6.47 117.00 -56.29
N VAL A 12 -7.19 116.80 -57.39
CA VAL A 12 -7.51 115.45 -57.95
C VAL A 12 -6.24 114.60 -58.21
N LYS A 13 -5.08 115.23 -58.44
CA LYS A 13 -3.80 114.51 -58.61
C LYS A 13 -3.26 114.00 -57.27
N GLN A 14 -3.33 114.80 -56.20
CA GLN A 14 -2.96 114.39 -54.84
C GLN A 14 -3.91 113.31 -54.29
N LEU A 15 -5.22 113.39 -54.59
CA LEU A 15 -6.19 112.34 -54.20
C LEU A 15 -5.98 111.02 -54.96
N LYS A 16 -5.54 111.06 -56.23
CA LYS A 16 -5.22 109.85 -57.01
C LYS A 16 -3.89 109.18 -56.61
N SER A 17 -3.01 109.88 -55.88
CA SER A 17 -1.72 109.36 -55.41
C SER A 17 -1.77 108.67 -54.05
N ALA A 18 -2.85 108.81 -53.28
CA ALA A 18 -3.08 108.04 -52.06
C ALA A 18 -3.66 106.66 -52.43
N LYS A 19 -2.78 105.66 -52.64
CA LYS A 19 -3.19 104.26 -52.84
C LYS A 19 -2.47 103.38 -51.82
N THR A 20 -3.23 102.55 -51.12
CA THR A 20 -2.72 101.47 -50.29
C THR A 20 -2.90 100.15 -51.03
N GLU A 21 -1.83 99.38 -51.19
CA GLU A 21 -1.84 98.08 -51.88
C GLU A 21 -1.53 96.99 -50.85
N VAL A 22 -2.44 96.02 -50.69
CA VAL A 22 -2.28 94.89 -49.78
C VAL A 22 -2.28 93.62 -50.61
N LYS A 23 -1.19 92.83 -50.54
CA LYS A 23 -0.98 91.59 -51.30
C LYS A 23 -1.08 90.40 -50.35
N ALA A 24 -1.89 89.41 -50.69
CA ALA A 24 -1.97 88.18 -49.91
C ALA A 24 -0.66 87.37 -50.04
N GLY A 25 -0.10 86.90 -48.91
CA GLY A 25 0.93 85.86 -48.89
C GLY A 25 0.32 84.44 -48.99
N ASP A 26 1.15 83.41 -49.15
CA ASP A 26 0.72 82.06 -49.59
C ASP A 26 -0.43 81.43 -48.77
N ASN A 27 -0.50 81.71 -47.46
CA ASN A 27 -1.48 81.11 -46.53
C ASN A 27 -2.53 82.09 -45.99
N VAL A 28 -2.73 83.23 -46.63
CA VAL A 28 -3.80 84.19 -46.28
C VAL A 28 -4.66 84.53 -47.49
N THR A 29 -5.91 84.93 -47.27
CA THR A 29 -6.72 85.63 -48.27
C THR A 29 -6.96 87.07 -47.78
N VAL A 30 -7.03 88.00 -48.73
CA VAL A 30 -7.30 89.42 -48.44
C VAL A 30 -8.57 89.81 -49.18
N ASP A 31 -9.63 90.04 -48.41
CA ASP A 31 -10.94 90.44 -48.93
C ASP A 31 -11.10 91.96 -48.78
N LYS A 32 -11.63 92.61 -49.82
CA LYS A 32 -11.78 94.07 -49.89
C LYS A 32 -13.25 94.46 -49.86
N THR A 33 -13.60 95.39 -48.97
CA THR A 33 -14.92 96.06 -48.94
C THR A 33 -14.77 97.57 -48.88
N ILE A 34 -15.85 98.31 -49.13
CA ILE A 34 -15.89 99.78 -49.00
C ILE A 34 -16.63 100.14 -47.71
N GLY A 35 -15.99 100.92 -46.85
CA GLY A 35 -16.54 101.42 -45.59
C GLY A 35 -17.57 102.53 -45.81
N ALA A 36 -18.31 102.86 -44.76
CA ALA A 36 -19.41 103.83 -44.80
C ALA A 36 -19.01 105.24 -45.27
N ASP A 37 -17.73 105.61 -45.14
CA ASP A 37 -17.18 106.90 -45.58
C ASP A 37 -16.47 106.82 -46.95
N GLY A 38 -16.61 105.70 -47.67
CA GLY A 38 -16.03 105.49 -49.00
C GLY A 38 -14.57 105.03 -49.02
N GLN A 39 -13.96 104.74 -47.86
CA GLN A 39 -12.61 104.21 -47.74
C GLN A 39 -12.53 102.70 -47.98
N ASN A 40 -11.42 102.21 -48.56
CA ASN A 40 -11.21 100.76 -48.70
C ASN A 40 -10.84 100.14 -47.34
N ILE A 41 -11.51 99.07 -46.95
CA ILE A 41 -11.16 98.24 -45.78
C ILE A 41 -10.66 96.88 -46.29
N TYR A 42 -9.53 96.42 -45.76
CA TYR A 42 -8.94 95.12 -46.07
C TYR A 42 -9.03 94.21 -44.84
N THR A 43 -9.70 93.07 -44.98
CA THR A 43 -9.73 92.02 -43.95
C THR A 43 -8.75 90.93 -44.35
N VAL A 44 -7.75 90.66 -43.51
CA VAL A 44 -6.76 89.60 -43.72
C VAL A 44 -7.22 88.35 -42.96
N ASN A 45 -7.62 87.32 -43.70
CA ASN A 45 -8.04 86.04 -43.15
C ASN A 45 -6.92 85.01 -43.35
N ALA A 46 -6.52 84.30 -42.29
CA ALA A 46 -5.65 83.13 -42.44
C ALA A 46 -6.44 82.02 -43.15
N LYS A 47 -5.91 81.46 -44.25
CA LYS A 47 -6.42 80.21 -44.80
C LYS A 47 -6.20 79.14 -43.73
N ALA A 48 -7.23 78.34 -43.45
CA ALA A 48 -7.04 77.09 -42.71
C ALA A 48 -5.92 76.31 -43.40
N THR A 49 -4.75 76.21 -42.75
CA THR A 49 -3.53 75.65 -43.34
C THR A 49 -3.76 74.22 -43.78
N ASN A 50 -3.58 73.94 -45.06
CA ASN A 50 -3.36 72.58 -45.55
C ASN A 50 -1.90 72.24 -45.23
N LEU A 51 -1.66 71.56 -44.11
CA LEU A 51 -0.32 71.30 -43.55
C LEU A 51 0.53 70.31 -44.39
N GLY A 52 0.00 69.78 -45.50
CA GLY A 52 0.74 68.92 -46.41
C GLY A 52 1.24 67.61 -45.77
N ASP A 53 2.30 67.04 -46.34
CA ASP A 53 2.89 65.75 -45.97
C ASP A 53 4.03 65.87 -44.94
N ALA A 54 3.91 66.75 -43.95
CA ALA A 54 4.99 67.00 -42.99
C ALA A 54 5.26 65.79 -42.07
N GLU A 55 6.52 65.63 -41.60
CA GLU A 55 6.92 64.48 -40.77
C GLU A 55 6.59 64.70 -39.28
N LEU A 56 5.91 63.72 -38.67
CA LEU A 56 5.66 63.60 -37.24
C LEU A 56 6.69 62.64 -36.61
N ASN A 57 7.40 63.06 -35.57
CA ASN A 57 8.31 62.20 -34.79
C ASN A 57 7.56 61.60 -33.58
N TYR A 58 7.72 60.30 -33.31
CA TYR A 58 7.11 59.61 -32.15
C TYR A 58 8.02 58.52 -31.56
N THR A 59 7.74 58.07 -30.33
CA THR A 59 8.49 57.02 -29.63
C THR A 59 7.52 56.07 -28.94
N ALA A 60 7.71 54.75 -29.07
CA ALA A 60 6.98 53.75 -28.29
C ALA A 60 7.80 53.32 -27.06
N ASN A 61 7.19 53.25 -25.88
CA ASN A 61 7.77 52.74 -24.62
C ASN A 61 9.17 53.30 -24.27
N GLY A 62 9.43 54.58 -24.54
CA GLY A 62 10.72 55.23 -24.25
C GLY A 62 11.88 54.84 -25.18
N GLY A 63 11.58 54.15 -26.30
CA GLY A 63 12.57 53.76 -27.30
C GLY A 63 13.02 54.89 -28.25
N ALA A 64 13.78 54.52 -29.28
CA ALA A 64 14.32 55.47 -30.26
C ALA A 64 13.23 56.20 -31.07
N LYS A 65 13.43 57.49 -31.35
CA LYS A 65 12.53 58.34 -32.16
C LYS A 65 12.34 57.74 -33.55
N GLN A 66 11.09 57.47 -33.88
CA GLN A 66 10.60 57.06 -35.20
C GLN A 66 9.96 58.25 -35.90
N LYS A 67 9.85 58.18 -37.24
CA LYS A 67 9.21 59.20 -38.06
C LYS A 67 8.08 58.59 -38.87
N VAL A 68 7.00 59.35 -39.04
CA VAL A 68 5.95 59.04 -40.01
C VAL A 68 5.47 60.31 -40.67
N LYS A 69 4.99 60.22 -41.90
CA LYS A 69 4.41 61.35 -42.60
C LYS A 69 2.98 61.60 -42.15
N LEU A 70 2.55 62.87 -42.15
CA LEU A 70 1.18 63.27 -41.80
C LEU A 70 0.13 62.63 -42.73
N SER A 71 0.44 62.38 -44.01
CA SER A 71 -0.49 61.68 -44.91
C SER A 71 -0.59 60.18 -44.67
N GLU A 72 0.43 59.55 -44.09
CA GLU A 72 0.46 58.13 -43.77
C GLU A 72 -0.19 57.83 -42.42
N GLY A 73 -0.17 58.80 -41.50
CA GLY A 73 -0.75 58.67 -40.16
C GLY A 73 -0.02 57.64 -39.28
N LEU A 74 -0.44 57.50 -38.03
CA LEU A 74 0.08 56.44 -37.15
C LEU A 74 -0.79 55.19 -37.29
N ASN A 75 -0.19 54.06 -37.67
CA ASN A 75 -0.88 52.78 -37.76
C ASN A 75 -0.67 51.95 -36.49
N PHE A 76 -1.69 51.86 -35.65
CA PHE A 76 -1.68 51.01 -34.46
C PHE A 76 -2.29 49.65 -34.80
N VAL A 77 -1.47 48.60 -34.72
CA VAL A 77 -1.87 47.23 -35.05
C VAL A 77 -2.22 46.42 -33.80
N ASP A 78 -3.07 45.41 -33.97
CA ASP A 78 -3.38 44.45 -32.91
C ASP A 78 -2.12 43.68 -32.47
N GLY A 79 -1.98 43.48 -31.16
CA GLY A 79 -0.96 42.63 -30.55
C GLY A 79 -1.53 41.25 -30.20
N ASN A 80 -0.67 40.32 -29.76
CA ASN A 80 -1.05 38.91 -29.53
C ASN A 80 -2.34 38.69 -28.71
N TYR A 81 -2.66 39.56 -27.75
CA TYR A 81 -3.89 39.50 -26.93
C TYR A 81 -4.54 40.86 -26.69
N THR A 82 -4.22 41.84 -27.53
CA THR A 82 -4.72 43.21 -27.38
C THR A 82 -5.17 43.75 -28.73
N LYS A 83 -6.38 44.28 -28.79
CA LYS A 83 -6.93 44.93 -29.98
C LYS A 83 -6.73 46.43 -29.90
N ALA A 84 -6.06 47.00 -30.90
CA ALA A 84 -5.83 48.43 -30.98
C ALA A 84 -7.05 49.10 -31.63
N SER A 85 -7.53 50.18 -31.01
CA SER A 85 -8.60 51.02 -31.57
C SER A 85 -8.28 52.50 -31.39
N VAL A 86 -8.76 53.33 -32.31
CA VAL A 86 -8.58 54.79 -32.26
C VAL A 86 -9.94 55.46 -32.33
N ASP A 87 -10.28 56.16 -31.26
CA ASP A 87 -11.53 56.91 -31.15
C ASP A 87 -11.40 58.33 -31.74
N ALA A 88 -12.50 59.09 -31.72
CA ALA A 88 -12.50 60.50 -32.09
C ALA A 88 -11.41 61.30 -31.36
N ASN A 89 -10.80 62.27 -32.05
CA ASN A 89 -9.67 63.08 -31.59
C ASN A 89 -8.34 62.32 -31.35
N GLY A 90 -8.19 61.09 -31.87
CA GLY A 90 -6.91 60.39 -31.87
C GLY A 90 -6.56 59.70 -30.54
N VAL A 91 -7.55 59.42 -29.68
CA VAL A 91 -7.34 58.64 -28.46
C VAL A 91 -7.14 57.17 -28.83
N VAL A 92 -5.96 56.64 -28.53
CA VAL A 92 -5.60 55.24 -28.78
C VAL A 92 -5.94 54.39 -27.56
N LYS A 93 -6.70 53.31 -27.78
CA LYS A 93 -7.06 52.32 -26.77
C LYS A 93 -6.52 50.95 -27.14
N TYR A 94 -6.19 50.17 -26.12
CA TYR A 94 -5.85 48.76 -26.25
C TYR A 94 -6.82 47.95 -25.41
N ASP A 95 -7.76 47.29 -26.08
CA ASP A 95 -8.68 46.38 -25.41
C ASP A 95 -7.99 45.03 -25.23
N VAL A 96 -8.04 44.48 -24.02
CA VAL A 96 -7.43 43.18 -23.72
C VAL A 96 -8.41 42.06 -24.03
N THR A 97 -7.97 41.09 -24.84
CA THR A 97 -8.72 39.87 -25.10
C THR A 97 -8.60 38.95 -23.89
N LEU A 98 -9.68 38.85 -23.11
CA LEU A 98 -9.75 37.95 -21.96
C LEU A 98 -10.08 36.52 -22.40
N GLY A 99 -9.32 35.56 -21.90
CA GLY A 99 -9.58 34.13 -22.10
C GLY A 99 -10.74 33.65 -21.24
N LYS A 100 -11.56 32.73 -21.76
CA LYS A 100 -12.65 32.08 -21.02
C LYS A 100 -12.24 30.64 -20.67
N VAL A 101 -12.72 30.20 -19.50
CA VAL A 101 -12.50 28.85 -18.97
C VAL A 101 -13.87 28.24 -18.78
N LYS A 102 -14.02 26.96 -19.13
CA LYS A 102 -15.21 26.19 -18.80
C LYS A 102 -14.91 25.24 -17.65
N ASP A 103 -15.90 25.06 -16.79
CA ASP A 103 -15.90 23.94 -15.85
C ASP A 103 -15.92 22.65 -16.69
N GLY A 104 -14.81 21.91 -16.71
CA GLY A 104 -14.75 20.65 -17.44
C GLY A 104 -15.45 19.54 -16.67
N VAL A 105 -15.81 18.47 -17.39
CA VAL A 105 -16.28 17.24 -16.79
C VAL A 105 -15.16 16.62 -15.95
N ASP A 106 -15.50 16.10 -14.77
CA ASP A 106 -14.58 15.37 -13.87
C ASP A 106 -13.56 16.19 -13.08
N GLY A 107 -13.82 17.48 -12.85
CA GLY A 107 -12.98 18.34 -11.99
C GLY A 107 -11.72 18.86 -12.68
N LYS A 108 -11.55 18.57 -13.98
CA LYS A 108 -10.47 19.11 -14.82
C LYS A 108 -10.93 20.38 -15.53
N PRO A 109 -10.36 21.56 -15.24
CA PRO A 109 -10.69 22.77 -16.00
C PRO A 109 -10.34 22.62 -17.48
N GLY A 110 -11.21 23.13 -18.35
CA GLY A 110 -11.01 23.10 -19.81
C GLY A 110 -10.91 24.51 -20.39
N VAL A 111 -10.21 24.63 -21.52
CA VAL A 111 -10.20 25.87 -22.30
C VAL A 111 -11.54 26.02 -23.05
N ASP A 112 -12.07 27.24 -23.09
CA ASP A 112 -13.28 27.58 -23.84
C ASP A 112 -12.99 28.77 -24.78
N GLY A 113 -12.79 28.47 -26.06
CA GLY A 113 -12.43 29.45 -27.08
C GLY A 113 -10.92 29.59 -27.33
N GLU A 114 -10.52 30.73 -27.91
CA GLU A 114 -9.13 31.04 -28.30
C GLU A 114 -8.25 31.45 -27.09
N ASN A 115 -6.92 31.40 -27.29
CA ASN A 115 -5.94 31.81 -26.26
C ASN A 115 -6.14 33.28 -25.86
N GLY A 116 -6.20 33.56 -24.55
CA GLY A 116 -6.39 34.92 -24.04
C GLY A 116 -5.83 35.11 -22.63
N ILE A 117 -5.88 36.35 -22.14
CA ILE A 117 -5.35 36.71 -20.81
C ILE A 117 -6.40 36.38 -19.73
N ALA A 118 -6.00 35.64 -18.69
CA ALA A 118 -6.88 35.34 -17.55
C ALA A 118 -6.81 36.44 -16.48
N THR A 119 -7.93 36.78 -15.87
CA THR A 119 -7.94 37.67 -14.70
C THR A 119 -7.60 36.90 -13.42
N VAL A 120 -7.17 37.60 -12.37
CA VAL A 120 -6.96 36.99 -11.03
C VAL A 120 -8.21 36.24 -10.57
N LYS A 121 -9.40 36.84 -10.78
CA LYS A 121 -10.68 36.21 -10.47
C LYS A 121 -10.88 34.92 -11.27
N THR A 122 -10.60 34.94 -12.57
CA THR A 122 -10.67 33.76 -13.44
C THR A 122 -9.79 32.62 -12.93
N VAL A 123 -8.55 32.91 -12.51
CA VAL A 123 -7.62 31.90 -11.99
C VAL A 123 -8.10 31.34 -10.66
N VAL A 124 -8.52 32.20 -9.73
CA VAL A 124 -9.01 31.79 -8.40
C VAL A 124 -10.27 30.94 -8.50
N ASP A 125 -11.25 31.38 -9.31
CA ASP A 125 -12.49 30.61 -9.54
C ASP A 125 -12.17 29.25 -10.17
N THR A 126 -11.26 29.21 -11.15
CA THR A 126 -10.83 27.97 -11.80
C THR A 126 -10.20 27.00 -10.79
N ILE A 127 -9.34 27.49 -9.88
CA ILE A 127 -8.73 26.68 -8.83
C ILE A 127 -9.81 26.17 -7.87
N ASN A 128 -10.68 27.03 -7.38
CA ASN A 128 -11.73 26.68 -6.42
C ASN A 128 -12.77 25.69 -7.00
N ASN A 129 -12.94 25.66 -8.32
CA ASN A 129 -13.83 24.72 -9.00
C ASN A 129 -13.11 23.50 -9.58
N SER A 130 -11.78 23.47 -9.60
CA SER A 130 -11.00 22.30 -9.97
C SER A 130 -11.04 21.22 -8.89
N GLY A 131 -10.57 20.01 -9.20
CA GLY A 131 -10.45 18.93 -8.23
C GLY A 131 -10.20 17.58 -8.88
N TRP A 132 -10.32 16.52 -8.10
CA TRP A 132 -10.29 15.14 -8.58
C TRP A 132 -11.52 14.39 -8.07
N LYS A 133 -11.96 13.36 -8.79
CA LYS A 133 -13.09 12.53 -8.36
C LYS A 133 -12.63 11.50 -7.35
N GLY A 134 -13.15 11.59 -6.14
CA GLY A 134 -13.04 10.55 -5.12
C GLY A 134 -14.27 9.66 -5.15
N ASP A 135 -14.05 8.35 -5.24
CA ASP A 135 -15.09 7.33 -5.07
C ASP A 135 -14.52 6.17 -4.25
N VAL A 136 -15.36 5.53 -3.45
CA VAL A 136 -15.03 4.30 -2.73
C VAL A 136 -15.54 3.13 -3.56
N THR A 137 -14.62 2.31 -4.07
CA THR A 137 -14.96 1.14 -4.89
C THR A 137 -14.60 -0.14 -4.11
N GLY A 138 -15.56 -1.05 -3.94
CA GLY A 138 -15.37 -2.28 -3.14
C GLY A 138 -16.58 -2.67 -2.29
N ASN A 139 -16.34 -3.23 -1.10
CA ASN A 139 -17.39 -3.58 -0.14
C ASN A 139 -17.88 -2.31 0.58
N THR A 140 -18.84 -1.61 -0.03
CA THR A 140 -19.38 -0.33 0.42
C THR A 140 -20.67 -0.49 1.22
N VAL A 141 -20.96 0.48 2.08
CA VAL A 141 -22.22 0.54 2.83
C VAL A 141 -23.02 1.73 2.33
N GLY A 142 -24.25 1.46 1.85
CA GLY A 142 -25.15 2.47 1.30
C GLY A 142 -24.80 2.91 -0.12
N ASP A 143 -25.57 3.87 -0.64
CA ASP A 143 -25.36 4.43 -1.98
C ASP A 143 -24.14 5.35 -1.98
N HIS A 144 -23.22 5.13 -2.91
CA HIS A 144 -22.07 5.99 -3.14
C HIS A 144 -21.98 6.39 -4.62
N SER A 145 -21.34 7.52 -4.88
CA SER A 145 -21.06 7.98 -6.24
C SER A 145 -19.82 8.87 -6.23
N ALA A 146 -19.09 8.87 -7.34
CA ALA A 146 -17.91 9.70 -7.51
C ALA A 146 -18.24 11.19 -7.34
N THR A 147 -17.62 11.83 -6.36
CA THR A 147 -17.77 13.27 -6.09
C THR A 147 -16.44 14.01 -6.27
N ILE A 148 -16.50 15.29 -6.63
CA ILE A 148 -15.30 16.11 -6.82
C ILE A 148 -14.80 16.57 -5.45
N VAL A 149 -13.56 16.21 -5.13
CA VAL A 149 -12.81 16.75 -4.00
C VAL A 149 -12.21 18.09 -4.41
N LYS A 150 -12.76 19.18 -3.88
CA LYS A 150 -12.31 20.56 -4.19
C LYS A 150 -11.10 20.96 -3.35
N PRO A 151 -10.25 21.88 -3.83
CA PRO A 151 -9.19 22.49 -3.04
C PRO A 151 -9.73 23.11 -1.73
N GLY A 152 -9.00 22.88 -0.63
CA GLY A 152 -9.35 23.37 0.70
C GLY A 152 -10.32 22.49 1.49
N THR A 153 -10.84 21.39 0.93
CA THR A 153 -11.62 20.41 1.68
C THR A 153 -10.75 19.30 2.28
N THR A 154 -11.21 18.69 3.37
CA THR A 154 -10.53 17.55 4.01
C THR A 154 -11.17 16.24 3.57
N VAL A 155 -10.35 15.28 3.14
CA VAL A 155 -10.75 13.88 2.94
C VAL A 155 -10.39 13.09 4.19
N ASN A 156 -11.39 12.51 4.86
CA ASN A 156 -11.18 11.69 6.05
C ASN A 156 -11.23 10.20 5.69
N PHE A 157 -10.17 9.46 6.00
CA PHE A 157 -10.14 8.01 5.88
C PHE A 157 -10.58 7.38 7.20
N GLY A 158 -11.89 7.17 7.33
CA GLY A 158 -12.46 6.50 8.50
C GLY A 158 -12.28 4.99 8.43
N ALA A 159 -11.68 4.39 9.46
CA ALA A 159 -11.58 2.95 9.61
C ALA A 159 -12.71 2.40 10.50
N GLY A 160 -13.28 1.25 10.15
CA GLY A 160 -14.21 0.53 11.03
C GLY A 160 -13.51 -0.04 12.26
N LYS A 161 -14.27 -0.50 13.27
CA LYS A 161 -13.74 -0.92 14.59
C LYS A 161 -12.62 -1.98 14.57
N ASN A 162 -12.53 -2.80 13.51
CA ASN A 162 -11.55 -3.89 13.37
C ASN A 162 -10.47 -3.62 12.32
N LEU A 163 -10.42 -2.40 11.79
CA LEU A 163 -9.42 -1.95 10.83
C LEU A 163 -8.68 -0.76 11.42
N THR A 164 -7.37 -0.76 11.28
CA THR A 164 -6.52 0.38 11.57
C THR A 164 -6.02 0.97 10.27
N VAL A 165 -6.00 2.30 10.20
CA VAL A 165 -5.39 3.04 9.08
C VAL A 165 -4.21 3.81 9.63
N GLU A 166 -3.01 3.41 9.21
CA GLU A 166 -1.80 4.14 9.50
C GLU A 166 -1.51 5.10 8.34
N GLN A 167 -1.36 6.38 8.65
CA GLN A 167 -0.88 7.38 7.71
C GLN A 167 0.62 7.55 7.89
N ILE A 168 1.37 7.26 6.83
CA ILE A 168 2.80 7.51 6.75
C ILE A 168 3.00 8.68 5.78
N VAL A 169 3.56 9.77 6.27
CA VAL A 169 3.89 10.94 5.44
C VAL A 169 5.39 10.98 5.23
N ASP A 170 5.80 10.84 3.97
CA ASP A 170 7.17 11.13 3.58
C ASP A 170 7.40 12.64 3.69
N LYS A 171 8.25 13.04 4.64
CA LYS A 171 8.51 14.45 4.95
C LYS A 171 9.32 15.18 3.87
N VAL A 172 9.94 14.45 2.94
CA VAL A 172 10.76 15.02 1.87
C VAL A 172 9.91 15.19 0.61
N THR A 173 9.14 14.18 0.24
CA THR A 173 8.31 14.22 -0.99
C THR A 173 6.91 14.76 -0.76
N GLY A 174 6.41 14.76 0.48
CA GLY A 174 5.02 15.06 0.81
C GLY A 174 4.05 13.95 0.43
N ASN A 175 4.54 12.78 0.01
CA ASN A 175 3.69 11.65 -0.34
C ASN A 175 3.06 11.04 0.92
N HIS A 176 1.77 10.72 0.83
CA HIS A 176 1.03 10.05 1.88
C HIS A 176 0.80 8.59 1.48
N THR A 177 1.25 7.64 2.31
CA THR A 177 0.92 6.22 2.21
C THR A 177 -0.05 5.86 3.32
N TYR A 178 -1.14 5.17 2.99
CA TYR A 178 -2.12 4.69 3.96
C TYR A 178 -2.09 3.18 4.00
N ASN A 179 -1.63 2.62 5.11
CA ASN A 179 -1.61 1.17 5.32
C ASN A 179 -2.87 0.76 6.07
N TYR A 180 -3.62 -0.16 5.47
CA TYR A 180 -4.78 -0.77 6.09
C TYR A 180 -4.35 -2.10 6.70
N ALA A 181 -4.63 -2.29 7.99
CA ALA A 181 -4.39 -3.54 8.69
C ALA A 181 -5.62 -3.93 9.51
N LEU A 182 -5.80 -5.23 9.72
CA LEU A 182 -6.73 -5.72 10.72
C LEU A 182 -6.17 -5.41 12.11
N SER A 183 -7.04 -5.05 13.05
CA SER A 183 -6.66 -4.93 14.45
C SER A 183 -6.22 -6.29 15.00
N ASP A 184 -5.21 -6.31 15.86
CA ASP A 184 -4.74 -7.55 16.51
C ASP A 184 -5.89 -8.25 17.26
N ASP A 185 -6.72 -7.44 17.94
CA ASP A 185 -7.96 -7.88 18.55
C ASP A 185 -9.15 -7.54 17.65
N ILE A 186 -9.78 -8.56 17.07
CA ILE A 186 -11.01 -8.41 16.29
C ILE A 186 -12.21 -8.41 17.23
N LYS A 187 -12.81 -7.24 17.43
CA LYS A 187 -14.05 -7.06 18.20
C LYS A 187 -15.26 -7.11 17.27
N VAL A 188 -16.00 -8.21 17.31
CA VAL A 188 -17.30 -8.35 16.63
C VAL A 188 -18.43 -8.19 17.64
N GLY A 189 -19.41 -7.35 17.31
CA GLY A 189 -20.51 -7.01 18.21
C GLY A 189 -20.27 -5.73 19.01
N ASN A 190 -21.20 -5.42 19.92
CA ASN A 190 -21.11 -4.27 20.82
C ASN A 190 -21.22 -4.74 22.27
N ASP A 191 -20.33 -4.25 23.13
CA ASP A 191 -20.42 -4.46 24.57
C ASP A 191 -21.78 -3.98 25.09
N GLY A 192 -22.39 -4.80 25.95
CA GLY A 192 -23.55 -4.36 26.72
C GLY A 192 -23.15 -3.22 27.64
N LYS A 193 -23.92 -2.13 27.66
CA LYS A 193 -23.82 -1.16 28.77
C LYS A 193 -24.34 -1.85 30.04
N ASP A 194 -23.80 -1.50 31.21
CA ASP A 194 -24.20 -2.07 32.51
C ASP A 194 -25.71 -2.33 32.59
N GLY A 195 -26.08 -3.61 32.72
CA GLY A 195 -27.48 -4.06 32.87
C GLY A 195 -28.28 -4.28 31.58
N LYS A 196 -27.69 -4.15 30.37
CA LYS A 196 -28.34 -4.52 29.10
C LYS A 196 -27.44 -5.46 28.28
N PRO A 197 -27.97 -6.55 27.69
CA PRO A 197 -27.19 -7.42 26.81
C PRO A 197 -26.55 -6.65 25.65
N GLY A 198 -25.31 -7.01 25.31
CA GLY A 198 -24.66 -6.52 24.09
C GLY A 198 -25.35 -7.01 22.83
N VAL A 199 -24.96 -6.46 21.67
CA VAL A 199 -25.36 -7.00 20.37
C VAL A 199 -24.30 -8.00 19.94
N ASP A 200 -24.69 -9.27 19.80
CA ASP A 200 -23.77 -10.38 19.57
C ASP A 200 -23.07 -10.27 18.21
N GLY A 201 -21.74 -10.41 18.23
CA GLY A 201 -20.92 -10.52 17.01
C GLY A 201 -20.88 -11.94 16.48
N LYS A 202 -20.78 -12.07 15.15
CA LYS A 202 -20.58 -13.35 14.46
C LYS A 202 -19.37 -13.24 13.53
N ILE A 203 -18.48 -14.24 13.58
CA ILE A 203 -17.44 -14.46 12.57
C ILE A 203 -17.82 -15.71 11.77
N GLY A 204 -17.87 -15.59 10.44
CA GLY A 204 -18.17 -16.71 9.54
C GLY A 204 -17.09 -16.87 8.48
N VAL A 205 -16.60 -18.09 8.28
CA VAL A 205 -15.83 -18.47 7.09
C VAL A 205 -16.75 -19.25 6.16
N ASN A 206 -17.06 -18.66 5.00
CA ASN A 206 -17.99 -19.26 4.03
C ASN A 206 -17.20 -20.12 3.02
N GLY A 207 -17.47 -21.42 2.99
CA GLY A 207 -17.07 -22.33 1.92
C GLY A 207 -18.13 -22.43 0.82
N LYS A 208 -17.74 -22.91 -0.36
CA LYS A 208 -18.70 -23.31 -1.41
C LYS A 208 -19.62 -24.41 -0.85
N ASP A 209 -20.92 -24.29 -1.07
CA ASP A 209 -21.96 -25.26 -0.69
C ASP A 209 -22.25 -25.40 0.83
N GLY A 210 -22.48 -24.28 1.54
CA GLY A 210 -23.03 -24.28 2.91
C GLY A 210 -22.12 -24.79 4.03
N SER A 211 -20.92 -25.26 3.68
CA SER A 211 -19.85 -25.56 4.64
C SER A 211 -19.30 -24.26 5.21
N ALA A 212 -19.65 -23.94 6.45
CA ALA A 212 -19.18 -22.74 7.13
C ALA A 212 -18.82 -23.04 8.59
N VAL A 213 -17.73 -22.43 9.06
CA VAL A 213 -17.44 -22.37 10.50
C VAL A 213 -17.93 -21.03 11.02
N VAL A 214 -18.71 -21.08 12.09
CA VAL A 214 -19.30 -19.92 12.73
C VAL A 214 -18.88 -19.87 14.19
N ILE A 215 -18.37 -18.71 14.62
CA ILE A 215 -18.13 -18.42 16.04
C ILE A 215 -19.23 -17.45 16.50
N ASN A 216 -20.02 -17.87 17.49
CA ASN A 216 -21.15 -17.10 18.00
C ASN A 216 -20.79 -16.48 19.36
N GLY A 217 -20.71 -15.15 19.42
CA GLY A 217 -20.49 -14.44 20.68
C GLY A 217 -21.65 -14.57 21.67
N LYS A 218 -22.87 -14.85 21.19
CA LYS A 218 -24.10 -14.92 21.99
C LYS A 218 -24.04 -15.94 23.12
N ASP A 219 -23.62 -17.15 22.79
CA ASP A 219 -23.63 -18.32 23.68
C ASP A 219 -22.26 -19.01 23.75
N GLY A 220 -21.23 -18.34 23.19
CA GLY A 220 -19.86 -18.85 23.14
C GLY A 220 -19.70 -20.11 22.30
N SER A 221 -20.68 -20.43 21.44
CA SER A 221 -20.66 -21.66 20.64
C SER A 221 -19.81 -21.54 19.38
N ILE A 222 -19.22 -22.67 18.98
CA ILE A 222 -18.60 -22.87 17.66
C ILE A 222 -19.51 -23.80 16.86
N GLY A 223 -20.05 -23.32 15.75
CA GLY A 223 -20.85 -24.11 14.82
C GLY A 223 -20.05 -24.57 13.60
N LEU A 224 -20.14 -25.85 13.27
CA LEU A 224 -19.64 -26.44 12.02
C LEU A 224 -20.86 -26.81 11.17
N ASN A 225 -21.21 -25.99 10.17
CA ASN A 225 -22.36 -26.27 9.31
C ASN A 225 -22.01 -27.32 8.25
N GLY A 226 -22.91 -28.28 8.03
CA GLY A 226 -22.84 -29.24 6.92
C GLY A 226 -23.33 -28.65 5.59
N LYS A 227 -23.35 -29.48 4.53
CA LYS A 227 -23.74 -29.04 3.16
C LYS A 227 -25.12 -28.38 3.18
N ASP A 228 -25.19 -27.15 2.68
CA ASP A 228 -26.38 -26.29 2.67
C ASP A 228 -26.97 -25.94 4.05
N GLY A 229 -26.17 -26.02 5.12
CA GLY A 229 -26.60 -25.70 6.49
C GLY A 229 -27.43 -26.78 7.19
N LYS A 230 -27.61 -27.94 6.53
CA LYS A 230 -28.17 -29.15 7.16
C LYS A 230 -27.04 -29.93 7.83
N ASP A 231 -27.33 -30.62 8.91
CA ASP A 231 -26.39 -31.46 9.67
C ASP A 231 -25.26 -30.72 10.42
N GLY A 232 -25.50 -29.46 10.80
CA GLY A 232 -24.52 -28.69 11.56
C GLY A 232 -24.31 -29.20 12.99
N LEU A 233 -23.05 -29.24 13.43
CA LEU A 233 -22.65 -29.60 14.79
C LEU A 233 -22.29 -28.32 15.56
N THR A 234 -22.81 -28.15 16.78
CA THR A 234 -22.43 -26.99 17.63
C THR A 234 -21.70 -27.44 18.88
N PHE A 235 -20.63 -26.75 19.27
CA PHE A 235 -19.84 -26.99 20.48
C PHE A 235 -19.96 -25.81 21.42
N LYS A 236 -20.20 -26.03 22.72
CA LYS A 236 -20.15 -24.99 23.76
C LYS A 236 -19.73 -25.54 25.11
N GLY A 237 -19.23 -24.65 25.97
CA GLY A 237 -19.05 -24.94 27.40
C GLY A 237 -20.40 -24.94 28.13
N ALA A 238 -20.68 -25.96 28.92
CA ALA A 238 -21.80 -25.95 29.87
C ALA A 238 -21.37 -26.58 31.20
N ASN A 239 -22.11 -26.35 32.28
CA ASN A 239 -21.85 -27.02 33.55
C ASN A 239 -22.12 -28.51 33.39
N GLY A 240 -21.13 -29.34 33.74
CA GLY A 240 -21.31 -30.79 33.81
C GLY A 240 -22.22 -31.20 34.97
N GLN A 241 -22.71 -32.44 34.91
CA GLN A 241 -23.46 -33.07 35.98
C GLN A 241 -22.64 -33.13 37.29
N ASP A 242 -23.31 -32.93 38.43
CA ASP A 242 -22.69 -33.00 39.75
C ASP A 242 -22.11 -34.41 40.04
N GLY A 243 -20.91 -34.48 40.64
CA GLY A 243 -20.39 -35.72 41.23
C GLY A 243 -19.24 -36.44 40.50
N VAL A 244 -18.56 -35.77 39.57
CA VAL A 244 -17.44 -36.32 38.77
C VAL A 244 -16.03 -35.97 39.27
N ASP A 245 -15.87 -35.61 40.55
CA ASP A 245 -14.55 -35.56 41.17
C ASP A 245 -14.50 -36.51 42.38
N GLY A 246 -13.47 -37.36 42.39
CA GLY A 246 -13.24 -38.35 43.43
C GLY A 246 -12.95 -37.67 44.77
N LYS A 247 -13.99 -37.57 45.61
CA LYS A 247 -14.12 -36.91 46.93
C LYS A 247 -14.59 -35.45 46.88
N ASN A 248 -15.92 -35.30 47.03
CA ASN A 248 -16.69 -34.09 47.39
C ASN A 248 -16.99 -33.06 46.28
N GLY A 249 -17.61 -33.53 45.19
CA GLY A 249 -18.21 -32.70 44.15
C GLY A 249 -19.28 -31.72 44.66
N THR A 250 -18.89 -30.47 44.83
CA THR A 250 -19.81 -29.33 45.03
C THR A 250 -19.61 -28.21 44.00
N ASN A 251 -18.70 -28.35 43.05
CA ASN A 251 -18.51 -27.41 41.95
C ASN A 251 -18.36 -28.20 40.63
N GLY A 252 -19.44 -28.35 39.87
CA GLY A 252 -19.41 -29.01 38.56
C GLY A 252 -18.37 -28.38 37.64
N MET A 253 -17.52 -29.20 37.02
CA MET A 253 -16.54 -28.73 36.05
C MET A 253 -17.24 -28.36 34.73
N THR A 254 -16.73 -27.34 34.03
CA THR A 254 -17.20 -27.00 32.68
C THR A 254 -16.91 -28.13 31.71
N ARG A 255 -17.92 -28.58 30.98
CA ARG A 255 -17.87 -29.64 29.96
C ARG A 255 -17.97 -29.06 28.56
N ILE A 256 -17.34 -29.74 27.60
CA ILE A 256 -17.66 -29.55 26.19
C ILE A 256 -18.94 -30.33 25.92
N VAL A 257 -20.00 -29.59 25.58
CA VAL A 257 -21.27 -30.13 25.13
C VAL A 257 -21.36 -29.89 23.64
N TYR A 258 -21.67 -30.95 22.89
CA TYR A 258 -22.07 -30.81 21.50
C TYR A 258 -23.55 -31.14 21.33
N GLU A 259 -24.19 -30.42 20.42
CA GLU A 259 -25.57 -30.64 20.04
C GLU A 259 -25.59 -31.18 18.61
N ASP A 260 -26.19 -32.37 18.43
CA ASP A 260 -26.29 -33.01 17.13
C ASP A 260 -27.35 -32.34 16.23
N SER A 261 -27.48 -32.80 14.98
CA SER A 261 -28.44 -32.25 14.02
C SER A 261 -29.91 -32.41 14.41
N ASN A 262 -30.20 -33.19 15.46
CA ASN A 262 -31.54 -33.39 16.02
C ASN A 262 -31.77 -32.59 17.32
N ASN A 263 -30.86 -31.70 17.68
CA ASN A 263 -30.87 -30.94 18.94
C ASN A 263 -30.68 -31.79 20.20
N ASN A 264 -30.10 -33.00 20.10
CA ASN A 264 -29.75 -33.77 21.29
C ASN A 264 -28.39 -33.33 21.81
N LYS A 265 -28.30 -33.10 23.12
CA LYS A 265 -27.07 -32.71 23.80
C LYS A 265 -26.29 -33.93 24.23
N HIS A 266 -25.00 -33.91 23.92
CA HIS A 266 -24.03 -34.93 24.32
C HIS A 266 -22.88 -34.26 25.05
N GLU A 267 -22.38 -34.88 26.13
CA GLU A 267 -21.22 -34.41 26.88
C GLU A 267 -20.00 -35.25 26.48
N VAL A 268 -18.87 -34.58 26.21
CA VAL A 268 -17.61 -35.29 25.98
C VAL A 268 -17.07 -35.78 27.33
N ALA A 269 -16.82 -37.09 27.43
CA ALA A 269 -16.21 -37.68 28.61
C ALA A 269 -14.78 -37.16 28.82
N THR A 270 -14.41 -36.90 30.06
CA THR A 270 -13.08 -36.50 30.51
C THR A 270 -12.40 -37.68 31.19
N THR A 271 -11.07 -37.63 31.32
CA THR A 271 -10.31 -38.67 32.02
C THR A 271 -10.74 -38.87 33.49
N ASP A 272 -11.41 -37.88 34.08
CA ASP A 272 -11.89 -37.92 35.46
C ASP A 272 -13.24 -38.66 35.62
N ASP A 273 -13.97 -38.94 34.53
CA ASP A 273 -15.25 -39.67 34.59
C ASP A 273 -15.11 -41.14 34.98
N GLY A 274 -14.09 -41.80 34.42
CA GLY A 274 -13.70 -43.16 34.75
C GLY A 274 -14.71 -44.29 34.41
N LEU A 275 -14.23 -45.54 34.51
CA LEU A 275 -14.99 -46.78 34.42
C LEU A 275 -15.29 -47.32 35.84
N LYS A 276 -16.49 -47.91 36.03
CA LYS A 276 -16.96 -48.47 37.32
C LYS A 276 -17.00 -50.00 37.25
N PHE A 277 -16.32 -50.69 38.17
CA PHE A 277 -16.26 -52.16 38.24
C PHE A 277 -16.75 -52.69 39.60
N THR A 278 -17.41 -53.85 39.62
CA THR A 278 -17.80 -54.56 40.86
C THR A 278 -17.45 -56.04 40.77
N GLY A 279 -17.07 -56.63 41.91
CA GLY A 279 -16.93 -58.09 42.07
C GLY A 279 -18.26 -58.75 42.45
N ASN A 280 -18.20 -59.95 43.02
CA ASN A 280 -19.38 -60.66 43.53
C ASN A 280 -20.05 -59.96 44.73
N ASN A 281 -19.41 -58.93 45.31
CA ASN A 281 -19.99 -58.02 46.30
C ASN A 281 -20.54 -56.75 45.63
N GLU A 282 -21.67 -56.89 44.91
CA GLU A 282 -22.25 -55.88 44.00
C GLU A 282 -22.51 -54.48 44.58
N SER A 283 -22.50 -54.33 45.91
CA SER A 283 -22.65 -53.04 46.60
C SER A 283 -21.37 -52.20 46.68
N VAL A 284 -20.21 -52.74 46.28
CA VAL A 284 -18.91 -52.06 46.37
C VAL A 284 -18.32 -51.87 44.97
N VAL A 285 -18.15 -50.61 44.58
CA VAL A 285 -17.72 -50.21 43.24
C VAL A 285 -16.32 -49.64 43.27
N ASN A 286 -15.41 -50.26 42.52
CA ASN A 286 -14.09 -49.71 42.23
C ASN A 286 -14.21 -48.72 41.06
N LYS A 287 -13.81 -47.47 41.26
CA LYS A 287 -13.83 -46.40 40.24
C LYS A 287 -12.42 -46.21 39.69
N ASN A 288 -12.24 -46.35 38.38
CA ASN A 288 -10.95 -46.24 37.72
C ASN A 288 -11.00 -45.17 36.63
N LYS A 289 -9.96 -44.36 36.44
CA LYS A 289 -9.94 -43.34 35.37
C LYS A 289 -9.90 -43.97 33.97
N LEU A 290 -10.40 -43.28 32.94
CA LEU A 290 -10.21 -43.68 31.53
C LEU A 290 -8.69 -43.73 31.21
N ASN A 291 -8.29 -44.58 30.26
CA ASN A 291 -6.91 -44.94 29.90
C ASN A 291 -6.07 -45.63 31.00
N SER A 292 -6.71 -46.28 31.98
CA SER A 292 -6.04 -47.05 33.04
C SER A 292 -6.15 -48.57 32.84
N THR A 293 -5.11 -49.30 33.27
CA THR A 293 -5.10 -50.76 33.29
C THR A 293 -5.64 -51.31 34.60
N VAL A 294 -6.88 -51.73 34.64
CA VAL A 294 -7.37 -52.54 35.77
C VAL A 294 -6.80 -53.92 35.59
N LYS A 295 -5.94 -54.55 36.44
CA LYS A 295 -5.34 -55.93 36.34
C LYS A 295 -6.05 -57.02 37.16
N VAL A 296 -6.27 -58.22 36.59
CA VAL A 296 -7.01 -59.34 37.22
C VAL A 296 -6.41 -60.67 36.68
N LYS A 297 -5.48 -61.27 37.44
CA LYS A 297 -4.74 -62.50 37.11
C LYS A 297 -5.14 -63.65 38.02
N GLY A 298 -5.27 -64.84 37.45
CA GLY A 298 -5.03 -66.08 38.19
C GLY A 298 -3.53 -66.42 38.20
N GLU A 299 -3.03 -67.01 39.28
CA GLU A 299 -1.61 -67.37 39.41
C GLU A 299 -1.31 -68.70 38.68
N GLY A 300 -0.21 -68.77 37.91
CA GLY A 300 0.35 -70.04 37.41
C GLY A 300 -0.13 -70.59 36.05
N VAL A 301 -0.93 -69.85 35.26
CA VAL A 301 -1.39 -70.27 33.92
C VAL A 301 -0.91 -69.28 32.85
N THR A 302 -0.35 -69.79 31.74
CA THR A 302 0.14 -68.96 30.61
C THR A 302 -0.94 -68.77 29.53
N GLU A 303 -0.79 -67.76 28.67
CA GLU A 303 -1.75 -67.37 27.62
C GLU A 303 -2.10 -68.50 26.64
N GLU A 304 -1.20 -69.46 26.42
CA GLU A 304 -1.43 -70.63 25.55
C GLU A 304 -2.28 -71.71 26.22
N GLN A 305 -2.11 -71.89 27.54
CA GLN A 305 -2.83 -72.89 28.33
C GLN A 305 -4.27 -72.46 28.57
N GLU A 306 -4.51 -71.14 28.57
CA GLU A 306 -5.83 -70.50 28.63
C GLU A 306 -6.70 -70.73 27.38
N LYS A 307 -6.24 -71.46 26.35
CA LYS A 307 -7.08 -71.79 25.18
C LYS A 307 -7.83 -73.11 25.31
N THR A 308 -7.47 -73.95 26.29
CA THR A 308 -8.12 -75.25 26.57
C THR A 308 -8.42 -75.47 28.07
N PHE A 309 -8.25 -74.46 28.92
CA PHE A 309 -8.39 -74.50 30.38
C PHE A 309 -9.82 -74.51 30.96
N GLU A 310 -10.33 -75.68 31.32
CA GLU A 310 -11.70 -75.77 31.80
C GLU A 310 -11.96 -75.30 33.23
N SER A 311 -12.97 -74.43 33.44
CA SER A 311 -13.24 -73.84 34.75
C SER A 311 -14.12 -74.74 35.62
N ALA A 312 -13.59 -75.14 36.77
CA ALA A 312 -14.41 -75.71 37.84
C ALA A 312 -15.15 -74.56 38.52
N ALA A 313 -16.39 -74.32 38.07
CA ALA A 313 -17.42 -73.55 38.71
C ALA A 313 -17.09 -73.38 40.23
N GLY A 314 -16.86 -72.13 40.70
CA GLY A 314 -16.86 -71.58 42.10
C GLY A 314 -16.17 -72.36 43.18
N ASN A 315 -15.11 -72.97 42.74
CA ASN A 315 -13.92 -73.06 43.53
C ASN A 315 -13.14 -71.72 43.54
N ILE A 316 -13.66 -70.63 42.93
CA ILE A 316 -13.07 -69.28 42.85
C ILE A 316 -14.06 -68.17 43.27
N ALA A 317 -13.64 -67.21 44.10
CA ALA A 317 -14.44 -66.02 44.50
C ALA A 317 -13.70 -64.70 44.24
N VAL A 318 -14.41 -63.68 43.70
CA VAL A 318 -13.86 -62.33 43.38
C VAL A 318 -14.51 -61.24 44.23
N THR A 319 -13.72 -60.47 44.97
CA THR A 319 -14.22 -59.40 45.86
C THR A 319 -13.58 -58.06 45.53
N ALA A 320 -14.40 -57.03 45.27
CA ALA A 320 -13.97 -55.65 45.11
C ALA A 320 -13.68 -55.03 46.48
N ASP A 321 -12.56 -54.32 46.58
CA ASP A 321 -12.11 -53.71 47.83
C ASP A 321 -12.63 -52.27 48.06
N GLY A 322 -13.30 -51.67 47.07
CA GLY A 322 -13.79 -50.29 47.09
C GLY A 322 -12.80 -49.26 46.56
N ASN A 323 -11.59 -49.70 46.16
CA ASN A 323 -10.53 -48.87 45.60
C ASN A 323 -10.20 -49.35 44.17
N ASP A 324 -9.16 -50.16 44.01
CA ASP A 324 -8.61 -50.56 42.70
C ASP A 324 -8.36 -52.07 42.54
N THR A 325 -8.53 -52.89 43.59
CA THR A 325 -8.12 -54.30 43.58
C THR A 325 -9.32 -55.26 43.66
N LEU A 326 -9.32 -56.27 42.77
CA LEU A 326 -10.25 -57.41 42.80
C LEU A 326 -9.50 -58.66 43.27
N ASN A 327 -9.78 -59.13 44.49
CA ASN A 327 -9.10 -60.28 45.10
C ASN A 327 -9.72 -61.62 44.67
N ILE A 328 -8.90 -62.57 44.20
CA ILE A 328 -9.31 -63.91 43.70
C ILE A 328 -8.76 -65.02 44.62
N ARG A 329 -9.59 -65.95 45.10
CA ARG A 329 -9.18 -67.03 46.04
C ARG A 329 -9.73 -68.41 45.62
N LEU A 330 -8.93 -69.47 45.77
CA LEU A 330 -9.34 -70.87 45.59
C LEU A 330 -9.95 -71.48 46.87
N ASN A 331 -10.90 -72.39 46.71
CA ASN A 331 -11.51 -73.11 47.83
C ASN A 331 -10.60 -74.23 48.35
N LYS A 332 -10.43 -74.37 49.68
CA LYS A 332 -9.62 -75.44 50.29
C LYS A 332 -10.12 -76.86 49.98
N ASN A 333 -11.38 -77.01 49.55
CA ASN A 333 -12.02 -78.29 49.24
C ASN A 333 -12.49 -78.32 47.78
N ILE A 334 -11.64 -78.81 46.88
CA ILE A 334 -11.87 -78.83 45.43
C ILE A 334 -12.81 -79.98 45.05
N LYS A 335 -13.80 -79.71 44.20
CA LYS A 335 -14.84 -80.66 43.75
C LYS A 335 -14.95 -80.66 42.23
N GLY A 336 -15.31 -81.80 41.63
CA GLY A 336 -15.51 -81.96 40.18
C GLY A 336 -14.22 -82.18 39.38
N ILE A 337 -13.29 -83.03 39.87
CA ILE A 337 -12.08 -83.42 39.14
C ILE A 337 -12.27 -84.83 38.56
N ASP A 338 -12.35 -84.93 37.24
CA ASP A 338 -12.60 -86.21 36.54
C ASP A 338 -11.33 -87.01 36.23
N SER A 339 -10.14 -86.40 36.33
CA SER A 339 -8.86 -87.10 36.18
C SER A 339 -7.69 -86.38 36.85
N ILE A 340 -6.69 -87.15 37.31
CA ILE A 340 -5.40 -86.65 37.82
C ILE A 340 -4.28 -87.49 37.19
N GLN A 341 -3.52 -86.90 36.26
CA GLN A 341 -2.31 -87.52 35.72
C GLN A 341 -1.11 -87.16 36.61
N THR A 342 -0.62 -88.14 37.37
CA THR A 342 0.62 -88.04 38.14
C THR A 342 1.40 -89.35 38.00
N LYS A 343 2.73 -89.30 38.16
CA LYS A 343 3.58 -90.49 38.09
C LYS A 343 3.34 -91.43 39.28
N GLU A 344 3.01 -90.85 40.44
CA GLU A 344 2.78 -91.57 41.69
C GLU A 344 1.81 -90.75 42.56
N ILE A 345 0.96 -91.45 43.31
CA ILE A 345 0.06 -90.83 44.29
C ILE A 345 0.54 -91.22 45.69
N HIS A 346 0.81 -90.22 46.53
CA HIS A 346 1.12 -90.36 47.96
C HIS A 346 -0.16 -90.14 48.75
N LEU A 347 -0.73 -91.21 49.31
CA LEU A 347 -1.92 -91.13 50.15
C LEU A 347 -1.50 -91.11 51.62
N GLY A 348 -1.53 -89.93 52.24
CA GLY A 348 -1.13 -89.71 53.63
C GLY A 348 -0.63 -88.29 53.89
N THR A 349 0.15 -88.11 54.95
CA THR A 349 0.87 -86.85 55.22
C THR A 349 2.16 -86.83 54.40
N PRO A 350 2.79 -85.66 54.18
CA PRO A 350 4.05 -85.57 53.43
C PRO A 350 5.14 -86.51 53.96
N ASP A 351 5.08 -86.80 55.26
CA ASP A 351 6.08 -87.59 55.96
C ASP A 351 5.67 -89.06 56.17
N ASN A 352 4.42 -89.45 55.85
CA ASN A 352 3.93 -90.81 56.00
C ASN A 352 2.78 -91.11 55.03
N TYR A 353 3.10 -91.82 53.95
CA TYR A 353 2.16 -92.11 52.87
C TYR A 353 2.39 -93.47 52.23
N THR A 354 1.36 -93.96 51.54
CA THR A 354 1.44 -95.16 50.70
C THR A 354 1.39 -94.79 49.22
N THR A 355 2.12 -95.55 48.41
CA THR A 355 2.28 -95.32 46.96
C THR A 355 1.40 -96.22 46.11
N ILE A 356 0.77 -95.60 45.11
CA ILE A 356 0.03 -96.28 44.04
C ILE A 356 0.69 -95.95 42.71
N LYS A 357 1.11 -96.99 41.98
CA LYS A 357 1.75 -96.85 40.67
C LYS A 357 1.40 -98.00 39.73
N LYS A 358 1.43 -97.69 38.44
CA LYS A 358 1.30 -98.69 37.36
C LYS A 358 2.62 -99.45 37.23
N ASP A 359 2.55 -100.77 37.12
CA ASP A 359 3.72 -101.65 36.94
C ASP A 359 3.39 -102.70 35.87
N GLY A 360 3.84 -102.44 34.63
CA GLY A 360 3.39 -103.17 33.44
C GLY A 360 1.88 -103.05 33.22
N ASP A 361 1.22 -104.19 32.99
CA ASP A 361 -0.22 -104.30 32.72
C ASP A 361 -1.05 -104.35 34.02
N ARG A 362 -0.37 -104.19 35.16
CA ARG A 362 -0.92 -104.37 36.51
C ARG A 362 -0.77 -103.10 37.34
N ILE A 363 -1.51 -103.05 38.44
CA ILE A 363 -1.41 -101.99 39.44
C ILE A 363 -0.71 -102.54 40.68
N LYS A 364 0.26 -101.78 41.19
CA LYS A 364 0.90 -102.02 42.48
C LYS A 364 0.40 -101.03 43.53
N TYR A 365 0.09 -101.59 44.69
CA TYR A 365 -0.18 -100.86 45.92
C TYR A 365 0.85 -101.30 46.94
N GLY A 366 1.86 -100.46 47.19
CA GLY A 366 3.10 -100.91 47.84
C GLY A 366 3.70 -102.11 47.09
N ASP A 367 3.83 -103.25 47.77
CA ASP A 367 4.49 -104.46 47.24
C ASP A 367 3.54 -105.53 46.67
N LYS A 368 2.21 -105.31 46.68
CA LYS A 368 1.21 -106.33 46.26
C LYS A 368 0.75 -106.17 44.81
N THR A 369 0.49 -107.32 44.15
CA THR A 369 -0.01 -107.43 42.76
C THR A 369 -1.34 -108.19 42.72
N PHE A 370 -2.31 -107.75 41.91
CA PHE A 370 -3.64 -108.36 41.78
C PHE A 370 -3.80 -109.10 40.43
N ALA A 371 -4.62 -110.18 40.39
CA ALA A 371 -4.87 -111.03 39.21
C ALA A 371 -5.90 -110.44 38.23
N ASN A 372 -5.96 -110.95 36.98
CA ASN A 372 -6.98 -110.59 35.99
C ASN A 372 -8.13 -111.64 35.95
N THR A 373 -9.14 -111.36 35.12
CA THR A 373 -10.43 -112.06 35.08
C THR A 373 -10.40 -113.52 34.60
N ASP A 374 -9.28 -114.04 34.12
CA ASP A 374 -9.27 -115.33 33.39
C ASP A 374 -8.93 -116.56 34.28
N ASP A 375 -8.66 -116.37 35.59
CA ASP A 375 -8.12 -117.42 36.47
C ASP A 375 -9.12 -118.03 37.51
N ILE A 376 -10.45 -118.07 37.27
CA ILE A 376 -11.41 -118.74 38.18
C ILE A 376 -12.39 -119.65 37.41
N TRP A 377 -12.51 -120.94 37.79
CA TRP A 377 -13.63 -121.82 37.37
C TRP A 377 -14.54 -122.15 38.56
N THR A 378 -15.84 -121.87 38.42
CA THR A 378 -16.93 -122.23 39.36
C THR A 378 -18.11 -122.84 38.58
N ILE A 379 -18.67 -123.96 39.06
CA ILE A 379 -19.98 -124.45 38.59
C ILE A 379 -21.05 -123.92 39.54
N GLN A 380 -21.92 -123.04 39.04
CA GLN A 380 -23.05 -122.49 39.77
C GLN A 380 -24.35 -123.10 39.27
N ALA A 381 -25.28 -123.40 40.20
CA ALA A 381 -26.66 -123.72 39.87
C ALA A 381 -27.54 -122.58 40.39
N ASN A 382 -28.20 -121.85 39.48
CA ASN A 382 -29.00 -120.65 39.80
C ASN A 382 -28.26 -119.63 40.70
N GLY A 383 -27.02 -119.27 40.33
CA GLY A 383 -26.25 -118.18 40.95
C GLY A 383 -25.69 -118.46 42.35
N THR A 384 -25.76 -119.71 42.83
CA THR A 384 -25.12 -120.10 44.09
C THR A 384 -24.02 -121.11 43.78
N ASP A 385 -22.86 -120.92 44.41
CA ASP A 385 -21.77 -121.89 44.31
C ASP A 385 -22.26 -123.23 44.84
N VAL A 386 -22.14 -124.28 44.03
CA VAL A 386 -22.40 -125.63 44.51
C VAL A 386 -21.13 -126.07 45.25
N PRO A 387 -21.11 -126.14 46.59
CA PRO A 387 -19.93 -126.57 47.31
C PRO A 387 -19.65 -128.03 46.94
N ALA A 388 -18.41 -128.32 46.55
CA ALA A 388 -17.99 -129.67 46.27
C ALA A 388 -18.12 -130.51 47.56
N ASN A 389 -19.14 -131.37 47.63
CA ASN A 389 -19.26 -132.28 48.76
C ASN A 389 -18.22 -133.40 48.60
N GLY A 390 -17.10 -133.30 49.33
CA GLY A 390 -15.99 -134.24 49.24
C GLY A 390 -15.20 -134.19 47.92
N GLY A 391 -15.19 -133.03 47.24
CA GLY A 391 -14.36 -132.83 46.04
C GLY A 391 -14.94 -133.32 44.71
N LYS A 392 -16.24 -133.71 44.63
CA LYS A 392 -16.96 -133.99 43.38
C LYS A 392 -18.36 -133.35 43.36
N VAL A 393 -18.86 -132.97 42.18
CA VAL A 393 -20.20 -132.41 41.95
C VAL A 393 -20.96 -133.32 40.97
N ASN A 394 -22.12 -133.86 41.38
CA ASN A 394 -23.01 -134.66 40.52
C ASN A 394 -24.16 -133.81 39.99
N VAL A 395 -24.41 -133.83 38.67
CA VAL A 395 -25.54 -133.12 38.03
C VAL A 395 -26.55 -134.15 37.51
N LYS A 396 -27.80 -134.10 38.00
CA LYS A 396 -28.89 -134.98 37.58
C LYS A 396 -30.00 -134.14 36.96
N GLY A 397 -30.31 -134.35 35.68
CA GLY A 397 -31.49 -133.74 35.06
C GLY A 397 -32.78 -134.29 35.67
N THR A 398 -33.74 -133.41 35.95
CA THR A 398 -35.15 -133.77 36.18
C THR A 398 -35.93 -133.66 34.88
N ASP A 399 -37.18 -134.12 34.84
CA ASP A 399 -38.03 -134.02 33.65
C ASP A 399 -38.02 -132.60 33.05
N GLY A 400 -37.65 -132.46 31.78
CA GLY A 400 -37.57 -131.19 31.05
C GLY A 400 -36.18 -130.55 30.93
N ILE A 401 -35.16 -131.04 31.65
CA ILE A 401 -33.76 -130.60 31.52
C ILE A 401 -32.91 -131.75 31.01
N THR A 402 -32.31 -131.57 29.82
CA THR A 402 -31.39 -132.56 29.26
C THR A 402 -29.97 -132.20 29.67
N VAL A 403 -29.32 -133.11 30.39
CA VAL A 403 -27.89 -133.05 30.67
C VAL A 403 -27.23 -134.16 29.86
N SER A 404 -26.52 -133.79 28.81
CA SER A 404 -25.75 -134.74 28.00
C SER A 404 -24.26 -134.45 28.13
N LYS A 405 -23.47 -135.51 27.96
CA LYS A 405 -22.02 -135.38 27.79
C LYS A 405 -21.66 -135.81 26.37
N SER A 406 -20.77 -135.08 25.73
CA SER A 406 -20.10 -135.53 24.50
C SER A 406 -18.84 -136.35 24.84
N ALA A 407 -18.33 -137.09 23.87
CA ALA A 407 -17.20 -138.01 24.05
C ALA A 407 -15.87 -137.31 24.43
N ASN A 408 -15.75 -136.00 24.18
CA ASN A 408 -14.64 -135.13 24.60
C ASN A 408 -14.80 -134.56 26.02
N GLY A 409 -15.84 -134.95 26.77
CA GLY A 409 -16.02 -134.53 28.17
C GLY A 409 -16.70 -133.18 28.34
N GLU A 410 -17.27 -132.61 27.27
CA GLU A 410 -18.08 -131.40 27.34
C GLU A 410 -19.49 -131.73 27.86
N MET A 411 -19.96 -130.99 28.86
CA MET A 411 -21.29 -131.16 29.44
C MET A 411 -22.21 -130.06 28.92
N THR A 412 -23.22 -130.43 28.15
CA THR A 412 -24.26 -129.50 27.70
C THR A 412 -25.50 -129.70 28.55
N ILE A 413 -25.92 -128.61 29.20
CA ILE A 413 -27.17 -128.50 29.95
C ILE A 413 -28.03 -127.49 29.20
N SER A 414 -29.17 -127.92 28.66
CA SER A 414 -30.12 -127.00 28.04
C SER A 414 -31.44 -126.95 28.82
N GLY A 415 -31.88 -125.73 29.10
CA GLY A 415 -33.15 -125.39 29.73
C GLY A 415 -33.68 -124.07 29.16
N ALA A 416 -34.98 -123.97 28.93
CA ALA A 416 -35.58 -122.82 28.26
C ALA A 416 -35.86 -121.63 29.24
N GLY A 417 -35.12 -120.50 29.10
CA GLY A 417 -35.64 -119.11 29.24
C GLY A 417 -35.28 -118.16 30.44
N LEU A 418 -34.05 -117.64 30.67
CA LEU A 418 -33.77 -116.58 31.72
C LEU A 418 -32.59 -115.56 31.43
N GLY A 419 -32.59 -114.31 32.01
CA GLY A 419 -31.74 -113.07 31.75
C GLY A 419 -31.13 -112.21 32.97
N THR A 420 -30.78 -110.88 32.80
CA THR A 420 -29.72 -109.90 33.38
C THR A 420 -29.99 -108.88 34.62
N MET A 421 -29.12 -107.83 34.98
CA MET A 421 -29.02 -107.00 36.30
C MET A 421 -28.83 -105.38 36.33
N ASN A 422 -28.87 -104.61 37.53
CA ASN A 422 -29.39 -103.16 37.81
C ASN A 422 -28.74 -102.03 38.84
N SER A 423 -28.52 -100.67 38.54
CA SER A 423 -28.50 -99.29 39.34
C SER A 423 -27.37 -98.57 40.29
N PHE A 424 -27.27 -97.16 40.42
CA PHE A 424 -26.42 -96.23 41.35
C PHE A 424 -26.88 -94.71 41.65
N ASN A 425 -26.28 -93.80 42.51
CA ASN A 425 -26.80 -92.42 42.93
C ASN A 425 -25.90 -91.12 42.71
N VAL A 426 -26.46 -89.86 42.64
CA VAL A 426 -25.77 -88.53 42.39
C VAL A 426 -26.32 -87.27 43.19
N LYS A 427 -25.51 -86.22 43.52
CA LYS A 427 -25.88 -84.84 44.04
C LYS A 427 -24.82 -83.72 43.84
N SER A 428 -25.18 -82.42 44.02
CA SER A 428 -24.29 -81.24 43.82
C SER A 428 -23.90 -80.48 45.12
N SER A 429 -22.69 -79.89 45.21
CA SER A 429 -22.24 -79.22 46.46
C SER A 429 -21.10 -78.17 46.38
N GLY A 430 -20.71 -77.68 45.20
CA GLY A 430 -19.71 -76.62 45.01
C GLY A 430 -19.98 -75.87 43.70
N ASN A 431 -19.98 -74.54 43.77
CA ASN A 431 -20.49 -73.61 42.73
C ASN A 431 -21.78 -73.99 42.03
N THR A 432 -22.61 -74.56 42.88
CA THR A 432 -24.03 -74.60 42.70
C THR A 432 -24.56 -73.17 42.59
N THR A 433 -25.43 -72.96 41.61
CA THR A 433 -26.38 -71.85 41.64
C THR A 433 -27.38 -72.07 42.77
N ALA A 434 -28.16 -71.05 43.15
CA ALA A 434 -29.11 -71.14 44.26
C ALA A 434 -30.14 -72.29 44.11
N ASP A 435 -30.27 -72.84 42.90
CA ASP A 435 -31.19 -73.84 42.38
C ASP A 435 -30.64 -75.28 42.36
N SER A 436 -29.44 -75.55 42.92
CA SER A 436 -28.88 -76.92 42.94
C SER A 436 -29.44 -77.81 44.05
N GLU A 437 -29.74 -79.05 43.69
CA GLU A 437 -30.24 -80.09 44.61
C GLU A 437 -29.11 -80.71 45.43
N THR A 438 -29.10 -80.46 46.75
CA THR A 438 -28.05 -80.93 47.67
C THR A 438 -28.33 -82.30 48.27
N THR A 439 -29.51 -82.85 48.02
CA THR A 439 -29.96 -84.15 48.51
C THR A 439 -29.71 -85.22 47.45
N ALA A 440 -29.15 -86.38 47.84
CA ALA A 440 -28.76 -87.45 46.91
C ALA A 440 -29.96 -88.13 46.23
N LYS A 441 -29.87 -88.35 44.91
CA LYS A 441 -30.91 -89.04 44.11
C LYS A 441 -30.36 -90.32 43.47
N SER A 442 -31.20 -91.35 43.42
CA SER A 442 -30.86 -92.68 42.87
C SER A 442 -31.19 -92.82 41.38
N ILE A 443 -30.33 -93.51 40.63
CA ILE A 443 -30.33 -93.73 39.17
C ILE A 443 -30.41 -95.24 38.91
N THR A 444 -31.58 -95.70 38.49
CA THR A 444 -31.83 -97.12 38.23
C THR A 444 -31.34 -97.60 36.87
N ASP A 445 -31.36 -98.91 36.62
CA ASP A 445 -30.98 -99.46 35.31
C ASP A 445 -31.77 -98.81 34.17
N GLY A 446 -31.07 -98.45 33.08
CA GLY A 446 -31.64 -97.74 31.93
C GLY A 446 -31.87 -96.22 32.09
N LYS A 447 -31.39 -95.58 33.16
CA LYS A 447 -31.44 -94.11 33.33
C LYS A 447 -30.06 -93.46 33.12
N THR A 448 -30.03 -92.28 32.51
CA THR A 448 -28.81 -91.57 32.11
C THR A 448 -28.51 -90.38 33.03
N VAL A 449 -27.23 -90.11 33.26
CA VAL A 449 -26.73 -88.86 33.87
C VAL A 449 -26.01 -88.07 32.78
N GLU A 450 -26.33 -86.79 32.64
CA GLU A 450 -25.76 -85.91 31.62
C GLU A 450 -24.68 -84.99 32.20
N PHE A 451 -23.54 -84.87 31.49
CA PHE A 451 -22.44 -83.99 31.84
C PHE A 451 -22.34 -82.88 30.79
N SER A 452 -22.71 -81.65 31.17
CA SER A 452 -22.75 -80.49 30.26
C SER A 452 -21.76 -79.41 30.71
N GLY A 453 -21.05 -78.80 29.74
CA GLY A 453 -20.11 -77.71 29.96
C GLY A 453 -20.77 -76.35 29.70
N GLY A 454 -20.36 -75.32 30.45
CA GLY A 454 -20.78 -73.94 30.21
C GLY A 454 -20.16 -73.36 28.93
N LYS A 455 -20.52 -72.12 28.56
CA LYS A 455 -20.19 -71.51 27.25
C LYS A 455 -18.72 -71.59 26.82
N ASN A 456 -17.79 -71.41 27.77
CA ASN A 456 -16.35 -71.40 27.47
C ASN A 456 -15.71 -72.79 27.58
N LEU A 457 -16.50 -73.85 27.81
CA LEU A 457 -16.05 -75.21 28.11
C LEU A 457 -16.66 -76.20 27.13
N THR A 458 -15.88 -77.21 26.74
CA THR A 458 -16.29 -78.29 25.84
C THR A 458 -16.10 -79.65 26.51
N VAL A 459 -17.21 -80.34 26.69
CA VAL A 459 -17.21 -81.70 27.24
C VAL A 459 -17.16 -82.70 26.10
N LYS A 460 -16.12 -83.53 26.06
CA LYS A 460 -15.90 -84.58 25.06
C LYS A 460 -15.84 -85.93 25.75
N GLN A 461 -16.84 -86.76 25.50
CA GLN A 461 -16.79 -88.16 25.88
C GLN A 461 -16.20 -89.02 24.76
N THR A 462 -15.30 -89.94 25.11
CA THR A 462 -14.84 -91.03 24.25
C THR A 462 -15.03 -92.34 24.99
N SER A 463 -15.33 -93.40 24.26
CA SER A 463 -15.53 -94.73 24.86
C SER A 463 -14.70 -95.74 24.10
N ASP A 464 -14.10 -96.67 24.82
CA ASP A 464 -13.45 -97.85 24.28
C ASP A 464 -13.88 -99.11 25.06
N GLU A 465 -13.24 -100.24 24.77
CA GLU A 465 -13.54 -101.53 25.37
C GLU A 465 -13.38 -101.55 26.91
N ASN A 466 -12.68 -100.57 27.49
CA ASN A 466 -12.46 -100.43 28.94
C ASN A 466 -13.43 -99.44 29.62
N GLY A 467 -14.32 -98.78 28.88
CA GLY A 467 -15.33 -97.87 29.42
C GLY A 467 -15.31 -96.47 28.80
N ALA A 468 -15.98 -95.51 29.46
CA ALA A 468 -16.11 -94.14 29.00
C ALA A 468 -15.16 -93.17 29.73
N LYS A 469 -14.49 -92.30 28.96
CA LYS A 469 -13.69 -91.17 29.44
C LYS A 469 -14.36 -89.87 29.04
N VAL A 470 -14.57 -88.95 29.97
CA VAL A 470 -15.04 -87.58 29.71
C VAL A 470 -13.88 -86.61 29.89
N GLU A 471 -13.62 -85.81 28.87
CA GLU A 471 -12.58 -84.79 28.82
C GLU A 471 -13.21 -83.42 28.70
N TYR A 472 -12.61 -82.46 29.37
CA TYR A 472 -13.03 -81.08 29.43
C TYR A 472 -11.90 -80.26 28.79
N ALA A 473 -12.18 -79.46 27.75
CA ALA A 473 -11.28 -78.45 27.17
C ALA A 473 -11.99 -77.08 26.96
N LEU A 474 -11.33 -75.93 27.15
CA LEU A 474 -11.93 -74.64 26.75
C LEU A 474 -12.32 -74.66 25.28
N SER A 475 -13.40 -73.96 25.02
CA SER A 475 -13.82 -73.59 23.70
C SER A 475 -12.73 -72.80 22.97
N ASN A 476 -12.55 -73.08 21.67
CA ASN A 476 -11.66 -72.30 20.79
C ASN A 476 -11.96 -70.79 20.85
N ASN A 477 -13.20 -70.41 21.16
CA ASN A 477 -13.64 -69.05 21.36
C ASN A 477 -14.07 -68.88 22.82
N VAL A 478 -13.35 -68.02 23.54
CA VAL A 478 -13.62 -67.74 24.96
C VAL A 478 -14.32 -66.37 25.06
N ASP A 479 -15.54 -66.37 25.60
CA ASP A 479 -16.30 -65.16 25.89
C ASP A 479 -16.38 -64.97 27.41
N LEU A 480 -15.47 -64.14 27.94
CA LEU A 480 -15.37 -63.88 29.38
C LEU A 480 -16.36 -62.80 29.86
N THR A 481 -17.18 -62.24 28.97
CA THR A 481 -18.05 -61.08 29.21
C THR A 481 -17.27 -59.83 29.68
N ASN A 482 -17.96 -58.73 29.98
CA ASN A 482 -17.35 -57.48 30.43
C ASN A 482 -16.73 -57.51 31.84
N LYS A 483 -16.99 -58.57 32.62
CA LYS A 483 -16.41 -58.76 33.96
C LYS A 483 -15.14 -59.60 33.93
N GLY A 484 -14.87 -60.26 32.80
CA GLY A 484 -13.69 -61.06 32.61
C GLY A 484 -12.51 -60.26 32.06
N SER A 485 -11.31 -60.79 32.23
CA SER A 485 -10.11 -60.21 31.64
C SER A 485 -9.01 -61.23 31.51
N LEU A 486 -8.13 -61.04 30.53
CA LEU A 486 -6.91 -61.80 30.36
C LEU A 486 -5.73 -60.95 30.78
N THR A 487 -4.88 -61.45 31.66
CA THR A 487 -3.72 -60.70 32.12
C THR A 487 -2.49 -61.63 32.05
N VAL A 488 -1.40 -61.18 31.42
CA VAL A 488 -0.14 -61.95 31.24
C VAL A 488 1.06 -61.05 31.56
N GLY A 489 1.96 -61.42 32.49
CA GLY A 489 3.14 -60.59 32.84
C GLY A 489 2.83 -59.14 33.32
N ASP A 490 3.21 -58.12 32.55
CA ASP A 490 2.78 -56.71 32.78
C ASP A 490 1.65 -56.24 31.86
N THR A 491 1.25 -57.10 30.93
CA THR A 491 0.20 -56.88 29.96
C THR A 491 -1.16 -57.22 30.53
N LYS A 492 -2.15 -56.43 30.19
CA LYS A 492 -3.54 -56.80 30.39
C LYS A 492 -4.44 -56.46 29.22
N ILE A 493 -5.35 -57.39 28.92
CA ILE A 493 -6.53 -57.23 28.09
C ILE A 493 -7.79 -57.27 28.96
N THR A 494 -8.49 -56.13 29.03
CA THR A 494 -9.85 -56.03 29.58
C THR A 494 -10.81 -55.58 28.48
N ASP A 495 -12.06 -55.39 28.86
CA ASP A 495 -12.99 -54.55 28.10
C ASP A 495 -12.46 -53.12 27.83
N GLY A 496 -11.41 -52.66 28.52
CA GLY A 496 -10.72 -51.38 28.33
C GLY A 496 -9.59 -51.39 27.27
N GLY A 497 -9.24 -52.55 26.73
CA GLY A 497 -8.16 -52.71 25.74
C GLY A 497 -6.87 -53.30 26.33
N LEU A 498 -5.76 -53.07 25.64
CA LEU A 498 -4.43 -53.58 25.95
C LEU A 498 -3.60 -52.54 26.71
N VAL A 499 -3.02 -52.91 27.87
CA VAL A 499 -2.02 -52.06 28.50
C VAL A 499 -0.84 -52.85 29.05
N ILE A 500 0.34 -52.27 28.83
CA ILE A 500 1.60 -52.70 29.41
C ILE A 500 1.98 -51.68 30.48
N ASN A 501 2.07 -52.12 31.75
CA ASN A 501 2.42 -51.22 32.85
C ASN A 501 3.81 -50.60 32.64
N ASN A 502 3.94 -49.28 32.86
CA ASN A 502 5.14 -48.48 32.53
C ASN A 502 5.58 -48.53 31.05
N GLY A 503 4.73 -49.01 30.14
CA GLY A 503 4.99 -49.17 28.71
C GLY A 503 3.89 -48.58 27.84
N PRO A 504 3.89 -48.89 26.53
CA PRO A 504 2.83 -48.47 25.63
C PRO A 504 1.47 -49.10 25.96
N SER A 505 0.41 -48.41 25.57
CA SER A 505 -0.96 -48.91 25.69
C SER A 505 -1.76 -48.68 24.41
N VAL A 506 -2.72 -49.57 24.15
CA VAL A 506 -3.76 -49.46 23.12
C VAL A 506 -5.10 -49.66 23.82
N THR A 507 -5.72 -48.55 24.19
CA THR A 507 -7.00 -48.55 24.89
C THR A 507 -8.07 -47.97 23.99
N LYS A 508 -9.30 -47.89 24.50
CA LYS A 508 -10.37 -47.14 23.82
C LYS A 508 -10.03 -45.65 23.64
N ASP A 509 -9.06 -45.13 24.39
CA ASP A 509 -8.58 -43.74 24.28
C ASP A 509 -7.48 -43.56 23.21
N GLY A 510 -7.18 -44.60 22.44
CA GLY A 510 -6.20 -44.59 21.37
C GLY A 510 -4.86 -45.18 21.79
N ILE A 511 -3.79 -44.71 21.14
CA ILE A 511 -2.42 -45.23 21.33
C ILE A 511 -1.63 -44.26 22.20
N ASN A 512 -1.12 -44.74 23.33
CA ASN A 512 -0.15 -44.02 24.14
C ASN A 512 1.19 -44.75 24.09
N ALA A 513 2.23 -44.08 23.57
CA ALA A 513 3.57 -44.67 23.47
C ALA A 513 4.34 -44.71 24.80
N GLY A 514 3.81 -44.14 25.90
CA GLY A 514 4.46 -44.16 27.21
C GLY A 514 5.80 -43.42 27.22
N ASN A 515 5.87 -42.28 26.51
CA ASN A 515 7.09 -41.50 26.26
C ASN A 515 8.23 -42.32 25.61
N LYS A 516 7.89 -43.38 24.85
CA LYS A 516 8.84 -44.14 24.05
C LYS A 516 8.76 -43.71 22.59
N GLN A 517 9.84 -43.93 21.85
CA GLN A 517 9.86 -43.71 20.41
C GLN A 517 8.99 -44.76 19.70
N ILE A 518 8.19 -44.32 18.73
CA ILE A 518 7.51 -45.21 17.78
C ILE A 518 8.42 -45.31 16.56
N THR A 519 9.08 -46.46 16.39
CA THR A 519 10.00 -46.72 15.27
C THR A 519 9.29 -47.51 14.16
N ASN A 520 9.87 -47.53 12.95
CA ASN A 520 9.33 -48.23 11.78
C ASN A 520 7.98 -47.66 11.28
N VAL A 521 7.77 -46.35 11.44
CA VAL A 521 6.67 -45.62 10.78
C VAL A 521 7.16 -45.19 9.39
N GLU A 522 6.55 -45.73 8.34
CA GLU A 522 6.81 -45.35 6.94
C GLU A 522 6.39 -43.89 6.68
N ASP A 523 6.71 -43.34 5.51
CA ASP A 523 6.18 -42.01 5.15
C ASP A 523 4.66 -42.08 5.00
N GLY A 524 3.96 -41.20 5.71
CA GLY A 524 2.54 -40.98 5.48
C GLY A 524 2.28 -40.54 4.05
N VAL A 525 1.31 -41.17 3.40
CA VAL A 525 0.88 -40.87 2.03
C VAL A 525 -0.40 -40.05 2.04
N ASN A 526 -1.34 -40.36 2.94
CA ASN A 526 -2.60 -39.63 3.12
C ASN A 526 -2.49 -38.61 4.27
N ASP A 527 -3.35 -37.59 4.26
CA ASP A 527 -3.37 -36.52 5.27
C ASP A 527 -3.63 -37.01 6.71
N THR A 528 -4.19 -38.21 6.87
CA THR A 528 -4.48 -38.85 8.18
C THR A 528 -3.40 -39.81 8.66
N ASP A 529 -2.35 -40.02 7.87
CA ASP A 529 -1.26 -40.93 8.24
C ASP A 529 -0.34 -40.28 9.29
N ALA A 530 0.30 -41.11 10.10
CA ALA A 530 1.30 -40.62 11.06
C ALA A 530 2.54 -40.13 10.30
N VAL A 531 2.92 -38.87 10.52
CA VAL A 531 4.13 -38.27 9.94
C VAL A 531 5.37 -38.68 10.73
N ASN A 532 6.36 -39.25 10.06
CA ASN A 532 7.64 -39.57 10.70
C ASN A 532 8.60 -38.34 10.73
N VAL A 533 9.66 -38.42 11.55
CA VAL A 533 10.61 -37.30 11.74
C VAL A 533 11.33 -36.91 10.45
N ARG A 534 11.50 -37.82 9.49
CA ARG A 534 12.12 -37.52 8.20
C ARG A 534 11.24 -36.60 7.35
N GLN A 535 9.94 -36.89 7.27
CA GLN A 535 8.96 -36.03 6.59
C GLN A 535 8.93 -34.62 7.21
N LEU A 536 8.95 -34.53 8.54
CA LEU A 536 9.01 -33.24 9.24
C LEU A 536 10.31 -32.46 8.94
N LYS A 537 11.47 -33.14 8.88
CA LYS A 537 12.75 -32.50 8.51
C LYS A 537 12.81 -32.08 7.04
N ALA A 538 12.12 -32.79 6.15
CA ALA A 538 12.06 -32.47 4.72
C ALA A 538 11.17 -31.25 4.42
N ALA A 539 10.17 -30.97 5.25
CA ALA A 539 9.22 -29.86 5.07
C ALA A 539 9.79 -28.46 5.36
N LYS A 540 11.12 -28.28 5.43
CA LYS A 540 11.75 -26.97 5.67
C LYS A 540 11.63 -26.06 4.44
N THR A 541 11.22 -24.81 4.65
CA THR A 541 11.25 -23.76 3.62
C THR A 541 12.68 -23.42 3.23
N ASN A 542 13.02 -23.42 1.94
CA ASN A 542 14.34 -23.00 1.45
C ASN A 542 14.30 -21.53 0.98
N LEU A 543 15.15 -20.68 1.55
CA LEU A 543 15.40 -19.33 1.05
C LEU A 543 16.81 -19.30 0.44
N VAL A 544 16.95 -18.65 -0.71
CA VAL A 544 18.21 -18.55 -1.46
C VAL A 544 18.69 -17.10 -1.51
N ASP A 545 20.01 -16.90 -1.58
CA ASP A 545 20.62 -15.58 -1.75
C ASP A 545 20.15 -14.93 -3.07
N GLY A 546 19.83 -13.65 -3.00
CA GLY A 546 19.56 -12.81 -4.17
C GLY A 546 20.82 -12.08 -4.64
N GLN A 547 20.75 -11.41 -5.79
CA GLN A 547 21.91 -10.73 -6.39
C GLN A 547 22.60 -9.71 -5.46
N ASN A 548 21.88 -9.13 -4.47
CA ASN A 548 22.37 -8.17 -3.47
C ASN A 548 21.77 -8.37 -2.07
N THR A 549 21.21 -9.55 -1.82
CA THR A 549 20.65 -9.92 -0.52
C THR A 549 21.26 -11.24 -0.09
N LYS A 550 21.62 -11.32 1.18
CA LYS A 550 22.14 -12.54 1.77
C LYS A 550 21.15 -13.08 2.77
N VAL A 551 20.82 -14.35 2.62
CA VAL A 551 20.01 -15.11 3.55
C VAL A 551 20.95 -15.88 4.46
N THR A 552 20.83 -15.67 5.76
CA THR A 552 21.54 -16.45 6.77
C THR A 552 20.53 -17.10 7.71
N GLY A 553 20.93 -18.14 8.43
CA GLY A 553 20.02 -18.94 9.26
C GLY A 553 19.49 -20.18 8.55
N ASP A 554 19.07 -21.18 9.32
CA ASP A 554 18.54 -22.47 8.81
C ASP A 554 17.04 -22.66 9.10
N GLY A 555 16.38 -21.56 9.50
CA GLY A 555 14.97 -21.53 9.87
C GLY A 555 14.67 -22.21 11.22
N SER A 556 15.68 -22.66 11.98
CA SER A 556 15.46 -23.22 13.31
C SER A 556 15.21 -22.12 14.35
N LYS A 557 14.57 -22.49 15.48
CA LYS A 557 14.32 -21.55 16.59
C LYS A 557 15.59 -20.88 17.12
N ASN A 558 16.72 -21.59 17.08
CA ASN A 558 18.01 -21.08 17.54
C ASN A 558 18.76 -20.30 16.44
N ASN A 559 18.35 -20.42 15.17
CA ASN A 559 19.00 -19.78 14.03
C ASN A 559 17.97 -19.44 12.92
N PRO A 560 17.05 -18.49 13.18
CA PRO A 560 16.00 -18.12 12.24
C PRO A 560 16.58 -17.47 10.98
N TYR A 561 15.80 -17.50 9.88
CA TYR A 561 16.19 -16.82 8.65
C TYR A 561 16.33 -15.31 8.85
N LYS A 562 17.43 -14.74 8.35
CA LYS A 562 17.71 -13.30 8.29
C LYS A 562 18.06 -12.93 6.86
N VAL A 563 17.28 -12.03 6.25
CA VAL A 563 17.52 -11.51 4.91
C VAL A 563 18.06 -10.09 5.04
N ASN A 564 19.34 -9.94 4.78
CA ASN A 564 20.02 -8.64 4.87
C ASN A 564 20.43 -8.17 3.47
N VAL A 565 20.43 -6.85 3.27
CA VAL A 565 21.23 -6.24 2.21
C VAL A 565 22.66 -6.18 2.76
N GLU A 566 23.53 -7.02 2.22
CA GLU A 566 24.91 -7.15 2.68
C GLU A 566 25.84 -7.29 1.48
N GLY A 567 27.00 -6.63 1.55
CA GLY A 567 27.98 -6.55 0.48
C GLY A 567 28.04 -5.17 -0.17
N ASP A 568 29.08 -4.96 -0.99
CA ASP A 568 29.26 -3.76 -1.79
C ASP A 568 28.10 -3.63 -2.80
N LEU A 569 27.40 -2.49 -2.81
CA LEU A 569 26.36 -2.18 -3.81
C LEU A 569 26.95 -1.97 -5.22
N ASN A 570 28.25 -2.23 -5.41
CA ASN A 570 28.99 -2.10 -6.66
C ASN A 570 28.44 -2.97 -7.81
N LYS A 571 27.58 -3.96 -7.51
CA LYS A 571 26.84 -4.75 -8.51
C LYS A 571 25.46 -4.21 -8.85
N ILE A 572 24.94 -3.21 -8.11
CA ILE A 572 23.86 -2.36 -8.58
C ILE A 572 24.47 -1.39 -9.58
N THR A 573 24.73 -1.89 -10.78
CA THR A 573 25.25 -1.08 -11.90
C THR A 573 24.17 -0.15 -12.46
N SER A 574 22.92 -0.32 -12.05
CA SER A 574 21.81 0.60 -12.30
C SER A 574 20.55 0.33 -11.52
N ILE A 575 19.84 1.42 -11.22
CA ILE A 575 18.39 1.41 -11.04
C ILE A 575 17.79 1.79 -12.40
N THR A 576 17.27 0.81 -13.14
CA THR A 576 16.59 1.06 -14.42
C THR A 576 15.08 1.11 -14.21
N ASN A 577 14.45 2.17 -14.68
CA ASN A 577 13.16 2.05 -15.36
C ASN A 577 13.45 1.23 -16.64
N LYS A 578 12.65 0.20 -16.97
CA LYS A 578 12.90 -0.73 -18.11
C LYS A 578 13.45 -0.03 -19.37
N GLU A 579 14.37 -0.72 -20.06
CA GLU A 579 14.92 -0.42 -21.40
C GLU A 579 15.12 1.06 -21.77
N GLY A 580 16.32 1.58 -21.52
CA GLY A 580 16.78 2.85 -22.08
C GLY A 580 16.26 4.09 -21.36
N ASP A 581 17.14 5.05 -21.13
CA ASP A 581 16.82 6.43 -20.69
C ASP A 581 16.59 6.58 -19.17
N GLY A 582 17.51 7.26 -18.47
CA GLY A 582 17.37 7.58 -17.04
C GLY A 582 18.04 6.59 -16.08
N LYS A 583 18.97 5.75 -16.57
CA LYS A 583 19.81 4.87 -15.74
C LYS A 583 20.65 5.71 -14.78
N LEU A 584 20.43 5.56 -13.47
CA LEU A 584 21.34 6.09 -12.45
C LEU A 584 22.45 5.06 -12.22
N GLU A 585 23.67 5.41 -12.63
CA GLU A 585 24.87 4.62 -12.34
C GLU A 585 25.61 5.22 -11.15
N PHE A 586 25.68 4.47 -10.05
CA PHE A 586 26.54 4.80 -8.90
C PHE A 586 27.93 4.25 -9.19
N LYS A 587 28.89 5.11 -9.52
CA LYS A 587 30.30 4.73 -9.65
C LYS A 587 30.95 4.73 -8.26
N GLY A 588 31.98 3.91 -8.08
CA GLY A 588 32.69 3.75 -6.79
C GLY A 588 33.36 5.02 -6.24
N ASP A 589 33.40 6.11 -7.01
CA ASP A 589 34.17 7.31 -6.70
C ASP A 589 33.30 8.48 -6.20
N GLN A 590 32.16 8.20 -5.57
CA GLN A 590 31.16 9.22 -5.15
C GLN A 590 30.56 10.00 -6.33
N VAL A 591 30.51 9.36 -7.50
CA VAL A 591 29.97 9.92 -8.74
C VAL A 591 28.68 9.22 -9.09
N VAL A 592 27.64 9.99 -9.39
CA VAL A 592 26.40 9.49 -9.96
C VAL A 592 26.25 9.99 -11.39
N ASN A 593 26.17 9.06 -12.33
CA ASN A 593 25.86 9.38 -13.72
C ASN A 593 24.38 9.14 -13.96
N VAL A 594 23.70 10.13 -14.53
CA VAL A 594 22.35 9.98 -15.10
C VAL A 594 22.51 9.77 -16.60
N ALA A 595 22.33 8.54 -17.06
CA ALA A 595 22.51 8.19 -18.46
C ALA A 595 21.32 8.65 -19.33
N GLY A 596 21.65 9.12 -20.52
CA GLY A 596 20.76 9.57 -21.59
C GLY A 596 21.59 10.19 -22.72
N ASP A 597 20.95 10.70 -23.77
CA ASP A 597 21.64 11.33 -24.92
C ASP A 597 22.64 12.41 -24.50
N ASN A 598 22.34 13.11 -23.41
CA ASN A 598 23.24 14.05 -22.75
C ASN A 598 23.42 13.59 -21.31
N THR A 599 24.51 12.88 -21.03
CA THR A 599 24.81 12.36 -19.69
C THR A 599 25.08 13.50 -18.72
N ILE A 600 24.34 13.54 -17.60
CA ILE A 600 24.56 14.48 -16.51
C ILE A 600 25.32 13.75 -15.41
N LYS A 601 26.42 14.34 -14.94
CA LYS A 601 27.27 13.79 -13.89
C LYS A 601 27.19 14.66 -12.64
N LEU A 602 26.83 14.05 -11.51
CA LEU A 602 26.90 14.64 -10.18
C LEU A 602 28.15 14.08 -9.50
N ASP A 603 29.15 14.93 -9.29
CA ASP A 603 30.42 14.54 -8.71
C ASP A 603 30.51 15.05 -7.27
N GLY A 604 30.27 14.17 -6.29
CA GLY A 604 30.35 14.53 -4.88
C GLY A 604 31.78 14.80 -4.40
N LYS A 605 32.80 14.38 -5.16
CA LYS A 605 34.21 14.60 -4.82
C LYS A 605 34.66 16.01 -5.20
N THR A 606 34.21 16.52 -6.35
CA THR A 606 34.54 17.89 -6.78
C THR A 606 33.44 18.91 -6.44
N GLY A 607 32.23 18.44 -6.11
CA GLY A 607 31.07 19.31 -5.88
C GLY A 607 30.40 19.79 -7.16
N ASP A 608 30.75 19.22 -8.31
CA ASP A 608 30.34 19.71 -9.61
C ASP A 608 29.12 18.98 -10.17
N ILE A 609 28.32 19.71 -10.96
CA ILE A 609 27.31 19.15 -11.86
C ILE A 609 27.76 19.46 -13.29
N THR A 610 28.18 18.43 -14.01
CA THR A 610 28.71 18.55 -15.38
C THR A 610 27.81 17.82 -16.38
N GLY A 611 27.96 18.13 -17.68
CA GLY A 611 27.18 17.51 -18.76
C GLY A 611 25.91 18.29 -19.18
N LEU A 612 25.64 19.43 -18.55
CA LEU A 612 24.62 20.38 -18.99
C LEU A 612 24.99 21.00 -20.35
N THR A 613 24.05 21.01 -21.30
CA THR A 613 24.30 21.42 -22.70
C THR A 613 23.88 22.85 -23.01
N ASN A 614 23.14 23.50 -22.14
CA ASN A 614 22.69 24.87 -22.29
C ASN A 614 23.85 25.85 -22.08
N LYS A 615 24.61 26.17 -23.14
CA LYS A 615 25.80 27.05 -23.08
C LYS A 615 25.62 28.46 -23.65
N THR A 616 24.49 28.73 -24.30
CA THR A 616 24.22 30.00 -25.02
C THR A 616 22.95 30.68 -24.52
N LEU A 617 22.75 31.96 -24.88
CA LEU A 617 21.57 32.76 -24.53
C LEU A 617 20.55 32.91 -25.67
N ASP A 618 20.85 32.33 -26.84
CA ASP A 618 20.09 32.47 -28.09
C ASP A 618 19.02 31.40 -28.29
N SER A 619 18.94 30.42 -27.39
CA SER A 619 17.93 29.37 -27.45
C SER A 619 16.52 29.97 -27.32
N ALA A 620 15.58 29.54 -28.16
CA ALA A 620 14.22 30.06 -28.20
C ALA A 620 13.46 29.91 -26.87
N ASP A 621 13.87 28.94 -26.05
CA ASP A 621 13.32 28.64 -24.72
C ASP A 621 14.28 29.01 -23.58
N PHE A 622 15.22 29.95 -23.84
CA PHE A 622 16.06 30.53 -22.81
C PHE A 622 15.20 31.27 -21.77
N ALA A 623 15.53 31.08 -20.48
CA ALA A 623 14.85 31.66 -19.32
C ALA A 623 13.33 31.37 -19.17
N THR A 624 12.76 30.44 -19.94
CA THR A 624 11.34 30.06 -19.83
C THR A 624 11.12 28.64 -19.29
N LYS A 625 12.12 27.76 -19.35
CA LYS A 625 12.01 26.35 -18.92
C LYS A 625 12.55 26.02 -17.51
N GLY A 626 13.13 26.99 -16.80
CA GLY A 626 13.65 26.75 -15.43
C GLY A 626 14.84 25.77 -15.34
N ARG A 627 15.71 25.73 -16.37
CA ARG A 627 16.92 24.88 -16.38
C ARG A 627 18.04 25.49 -15.52
N ALA A 628 18.87 24.65 -14.91
CA ALA A 628 20.10 25.09 -14.24
C ALA A 628 21.02 25.79 -15.26
N ALA A 629 21.60 26.94 -14.91
CA ALA A 629 22.50 27.68 -15.81
C ALA A 629 23.90 27.05 -15.83
N THR A 630 24.53 27.02 -17.00
CA THR A 630 25.97 26.68 -17.11
C THR A 630 26.84 27.91 -16.83
N GLU A 631 28.11 27.68 -16.49
CA GLU A 631 29.09 28.76 -16.36
C GLU A 631 29.21 29.58 -17.65
N GLU A 632 29.10 28.94 -18.82
CA GLU A 632 29.14 29.62 -20.11
C GLU A 632 27.96 30.59 -20.30
N GLN A 633 26.73 30.19 -19.91
CA GLN A 633 25.59 31.10 -19.94
C GLN A 633 25.75 32.26 -18.97
N LEU A 634 26.24 31.99 -17.75
CA LEU A 634 26.45 33.05 -16.76
C LEU A 634 27.49 34.06 -17.24
N LYS A 635 28.57 33.59 -17.87
CA LYS A 635 29.59 34.43 -18.49
C LYS A 635 29.01 35.31 -19.61
N LEU A 636 28.15 34.77 -20.47
CA LEU A 636 27.49 35.55 -21.52
C LEU A 636 26.54 36.60 -20.95
N VAL A 637 25.78 36.28 -19.89
CA VAL A 637 24.91 37.25 -19.20
C VAL A 637 25.76 38.39 -18.62
N GLN A 638 26.89 38.06 -17.99
CA GLN A 638 27.83 39.06 -17.48
C GLN A 638 28.37 39.98 -18.59
N GLN A 639 28.74 39.40 -19.75
CA GLN A 639 29.21 40.17 -20.90
C GLN A 639 28.13 41.08 -21.49
N GLU A 640 26.89 40.60 -21.60
CA GLU A 640 25.78 41.37 -22.14
C GLU A 640 25.35 42.50 -21.20
N ALA A 641 25.35 42.25 -19.89
CA ALA A 641 25.11 43.27 -18.87
C ALA A 641 26.15 44.41 -18.95
N ALA A 642 27.43 44.08 -19.20
CA ALA A 642 28.50 45.07 -19.33
C ALA A 642 28.35 45.97 -20.58
N LYS A 643 27.80 45.45 -21.68
CA LYS A 643 27.63 46.21 -22.94
C LYS A 643 26.52 47.26 -22.89
N LYS A 644 25.45 47.04 -22.11
CA LYS A 644 24.29 47.95 -22.07
C LYS A 644 24.47 49.19 -21.19
N SER A 645 25.60 49.30 -20.48
CA SER A 645 25.90 50.43 -19.57
C SER A 645 26.68 51.59 -20.23
N THR A 646 26.76 51.66 -21.56
CA THR A 646 27.39 52.78 -22.31
C THR A 646 26.35 53.78 -22.83
N GLU A 647 26.32 55.00 -22.31
CA GLU A 647 25.57 56.13 -22.88
C GLU A 647 26.40 56.77 -24.02
N LYS A 648 25.84 56.99 -25.21
CA LYS A 648 26.53 57.60 -26.36
C LYS A 648 26.03 59.03 -26.58
N VAL A 649 26.81 60.03 -26.17
CA VAL A 649 26.55 61.45 -26.46
C VAL A 649 27.52 61.93 -27.54
N GLN A 650 27.04 62.41 -28.68
CA GLN A 650 27.86 63.00 -29.74
C GLN A 650 27.17 64.24 -30.32
N ALA A 651 27.92 65.33 -30.51
CA ALA A 651 27.44 66.51 -31.23
C ALA A 651 27.11 66.14 -32.69
N LYS A 652 25.99 66.64 -33.22
CA LYS A 652 25.66 66.49 -34.63
C LYS A 652 26.68 67.28 -35.47
N ALA A 653 27.29 66.62 -36.47
CA ALA A 653 28.20 67.26 -37.42
C ALA A 653 27.41 68.16 -38.40
N ASP A 654 27.08 69.35 -37.94
CA ASP A 654 26.33 70.38 -38.67
C ASP A 654 27.13 71.69 -38.59
N ALA A 655 27.33 72.36 -39.72
CA ALA A 655 28.07 73.62 -39.78
C ALA A 655 27.38 74.74 -38.98
N ASN A 656 26.09 74.58 -38.64
CA ASN A 656 25.32 75.53 -37.84
C ASN A 656 25.31 75.20 -36.33
N ASN A 657 25.98 74.14 -35.89
CA ASN A 657 26.01 73.75 -34.48
C ASN A 657 27.21 74.34 -33.73
N ILE A 658 26.93 75.15 -32.71
CA ILE A 658 27.94 75.80 -31.85
C ILE A 658 28.35 74.96 -30.64
N ALA A 659 27.62 73.88 -30.33
CA ALA A 659 27.92 73.02 -29.18
C ALA A 659 28.95 71.94 -29.54
N LYS A 660 30.07 71.94 -28.82
CA LYS A 660 31.14 70.95 -28.92
C LYS A 660 30.96 69.92 -27.80
N VAL A 661 31.05 68.64 -28.17
CA VAL A 661 31.03 67.51 -27.23
C VAL A 661 32.35 66.79 -27.35
N ALA A 662 33.04 66.57 -26.23
CA ALA A 662 34.26 65.78 -26.15
C ALA A 662 34.19 64.85 -24.93
N PRO A 663 34.88 63.68 -24.94
CA PRO A 663 35.03 62.90 -23.73
C PRO A 663 35.96 63.66 -22.77
N LYS A 664 35.76 63.49 -21.47
CA LYS A 664 36.67 64.04 -20.47
C LYS A 664 38.09 63.53 -20.71
N ALA A 665 39.11 64.34 -20.40
CA ALA A 665 40.50 63.97 -20.63
C ALA A 665 40.84 62.60 -19.99
N GLY A 666 41.24 61.64 -20.82
CA GLY A 666 41.50 60.24 -20.43
C GLY A 666 40.45 59.23 -20.92
N ASP A 667 39.24 59.70 -21.23
CA ASP A 667 38.17 58.87 -21.78
C ASP A 667 38.22 58.84 -23.32
N THR A 668 37.75 57.74 -23.91
CA THR A 668 37.56 57.60 -25.35
C THR A 668 36.07 57.55 -25.70
N PHE A 669 35.70 58.15 -26.83
CA PHE A 669 34.32 58.16 -27.31
C PHE A 669 33.78 56.72 -27.40
N GLY A 670 32.67 56.44 -26.71
CA GLY A 670 31.97 55.15 -26.75
C GLY A 670 32.47 54.06 -25.80
N ALA A 671 33.44 54.35 -24.92
CA ALA A 671 33.87 53.43 -23.87
C ALA A 671 32.83 53.32 -22.73
N ALA A 672 32.76 52.14 -22.08
CA ALA A 672 31.88 51.90 -20.95
C ALA A 672 32.27 52.77 -19.74
N GLY A 673 31.32 53.58 -19.26
CA GLY A 673 31.53 54.52 -18.15
C GLY A 673 32.20 55.85 -18.53
N ALA A 674 32.38 56.15 -19.82
CA ALA A 674 32.97 57.43 -20.25
C ALA A 674 32.08 58.62 -19.89
N THR A 675 32.68 59.71 -19.41
CA THR A 675 31.98 60.97 -19.09
C THR A 675 32.21 61.98 -20.20
N TYR A 676 31.16 62.69 -20.63
CA TYR A 676 31.22 63.68 -21.72
C TYR A 676 31.09 65.10 -21.19
N GLU A 677 31.91 66.01 -21.71
CA GLU A 677 31.81 67.44 -21.46
C GLU A 677 31.17 68.12 -22.68
N VAL A 678 30.07 68.85 -22.43
CA VAL A 678 29.36 69.65 -23.44
C VAL A 678 29.66 71.11 -23.19
N SER A 679 30.20 71.80 -24.20
CA SER A 679 30.56 73.22 -24.10
C SER A 679 30.14 74.01 -25.35
N VAL A 680 29.94 75.30 -25.18
CA VAL A 680 29.74 76.26 -26.29
C VAL A 680 30.82 77.33 -26.14
N ASP A 681 31.57 77.58 -27.21
CA ASP A 681 32.63 78.58 -27.19
C ASP A 681 32.05 79.99 -27.37
N LYS A 682 32.53 80.93 -26.54
CA LYS A 682 32.03 82.31 -26.53
C LYS A 682 32.38 83.07 -27.82
N ASN A 683 33.49 82.74 -28.48
CA ASN A 683 33.90 83.35 -29.73
C ASN A 683 33.07 82.81 -30.91
N ASP A 684 32.76 81.51 -30.92
CA ASP A 684 31.86 80.92 -31.92
C ASP A 684 30.48 81.61 -31.91
N VAL A 685 29.95 81.93 -30.72
CA VAL A 685 28.71 82.71 -30.57
C VAL A 685 28.85 84.14 -31.10
N LYS A 686 29.99 84.79 -30.85
CA LYS A 686 30.24 86.16 -31.33
C LYS A 686 30.37 86.22 -32.85
N ASP A 687 30.99 85.22 -33.47
CA ASP A 687 31.07 85.14 -34.93
C ASP A 687 29.71 84.93 -35.57
N ALA A 688 28.88 84.03 -35.01
CA ALA A 688 27.50 83.86 -35.46
C ALA A 688 26.70 85.17 -35.34
N ALA A 689 26.90 85.93 -34.25
CA ALA A 689 26.26 87.24 -34.08
C ALA A 689 26.78 88.30 -35.07
N ARG A 690 28.06 88.23 -35.46
CA ARG A 690 28.67 89.13 -36.45
C ARG A 690 28.13 88.89 -37.87
N GLU A 691 27.89 87.64 -38.25
CA GLU A 691 27.33 87.29 -39.56
C GLU A 691 25.89 87.82 -39.74
N ALA A 692 25.15 87.99 -38.64
CA ALA A 692 23.76 88.43 -38.67
C ALA A 692 23.54 89.95 -38.91
N VAL A 693 24.58 90.81 -38.87
CA VAL A 693 24.42 92.29 -38.92
C VAL A 693 24.84 92.88 -40.27
N THR A 694 23.92 93.58 -40.96
CA THR A 694 24.18 94.27 -42.24
C THR A 694 23.99 95.79 -42.12
N VAL A 695 24.93 96.60 -42.63
CA VAL A 695 24.88 98.07 -42.63
C VAL A 695 25.24 98.60 -44.02
N THR A 696 24.45 99.53 -44.59
CA THR A 696 24.65 100.12 -45.93
C THR A 696 24.59 101.65 -45.92
N GLY A 697 25.38 102.32 -46.76
CA GLY A 697 25.41 103.79 -46.92
C GLY A 697 25.49 104.23 -48.39
N ASP A 698 25.02 105.45 -48.71
CA ASP A 698 25.19 106.02 -50.06
C ASP A 698 26.64 106.47 -50.23
N ASN A 699 27.34 105.96 -51.23
CA ASN A 699 28.80 106.09 -51.33
C ASN A 699 29.29 107.49 -51.75
N LYS A 700 28.52 108.56 -51.47
CA LYS A 700 28.82 109.92 -51.94
C LYS A 700 28.86 110.94 -50.80
N ALA A 701 27.84 111.03 -49.94
CA ALA A 701 27.82 112.03 -48.86
C ALA A 701 28.09 111.43 -47.46
N ILE A 702 27.61 110.21 -47.21
CA ILE A 702 27.82 109.47 -45.95
C ILE A 702 28.39 108.10 -46.26
N THR A 703 29.66 107.88 -45.94
CA THR A 703 30.29 106.56 -46.08
C THR A 703 30.34 105.85 -44.72
N VAL A 704 30.18 104.53 -44.74
CA VAL A 704 30.36 103.68 -43.56
C VAL A 704 31.57 102.80 -43.81
N ASP A 705 32.58 102.90 -42.95
CA ASP A 705 33.74 102.02 -42.95
C ASP A 705 33.49 100.88 -41.95
N VAL A 706 33.58 99.64 -42.46
CA VAL A 706 33.32 98.41 -41.68
C VAL A 706 34.65 97.75 -41.40
N GLN A 707 35.04 97.74 -40.13
CA GLN A 707 36.34 97.21 -39.68
C GLN A 707 36.10 95.95 -38.82
N PRO A 708 36.06 94.75 -39.42
CA PRO A 708 35.96 93.50 -38.67
C PRO A 708 37.27 93.21 -37.91
N ASN A 709 37.16 92.87 -36.63
CA ASN A 709 38.28 92.44 -35.78
C ASN A 709 38.19 90.93 -35.53
N ALA A 710 39.05 90.18 -36.22
CA ALA A 710 39.11 88.73 -36.13
C ALA A 710 39.60 88.21 -34.77
N THR A 711 40.40 88.99 -34.03
CA THR A 711 40.95 88.57 -32.72
C THR A 711 39.89 88.67 -31.61
N ASN A 712 39.02 89.66 -31.69
CA ASN A 712 38.03 89.94 -30.64
C ASN A 712 36.62 89.46 -31.00
N HIS A 713 36.44 88.99 -32.24
CA HIS A 713 35.18 88.56 -32.84
C HIS A 713 34.08 89.65 -32.79
N THR A 714 34.46 90.89 -33.15
CA THR A 714 33.56 92.07 -33.16
C THR A 714 33.73 92.87 -34.45
N THR A 715 32.70 93.60 -34.87
CA THR A 715 32.77 94.53 -36.01
C THR A 715 32.53 95.96 -35.53
N ASN A 716 33.46 96.87 -35.85
CA ASN A 716 33.28 98.30 -35.60
C ASN A 716 32.76 98.98 -36.88
N TYR A 717 31.75 99.82 -36.74
CA TYR A 717 31.16 100.59 -37.84
C TYR A 717 31.45 102.08 -37.63
N GLN A 718 32.25 102.68 -38.50
CA GLN A 718 32.57 104.12 -38.45
C GLN A 718 31.83 104.87 -39.56
N VAL A 719 30.95 105.79 -39.18
CA VAL A 719 30.16 106.61 -40.11
C VAL A 719 30.86 107.95 -40.35
N ASN A 720 31.15 108.27 -41.61
CA ASN A 720 31.87 109.47 -42.02
C ASN A 720 31.00 110.36 -42.92
N PHE A 721 31.08 111.68 -42.76
CA PHE A 721 30.37 112.67 -43.59
C PHE A 721 31.35 113.49 -44.44
N ASN A 722 31.15 113.53 -45.75
CA ASN A 722 31.99 114.29 -46.67
C ASN A 722 31.34 115.62 -47.06
N GLY A 723 31.71 116.69 -46.35
CA GLY A 723 31.18 118.04 -46.58
C GLY A 723 31.47 118.62 -47.99
N LYS A 724 32.52 118.16 -48.69
CA LYS A 724 32.82 118.60 -50.06
C LYS A 724 31.85 118.00 -51.08
N GLU A 725 31.58 116.70 -50.97
CA GLU A 725 30.61 116.05 -51.85
C GLU A 725 29.18 116.48 -51.51
N ALA A 726 28.89 116.75 -50.23
CA ALA A 726 27.63 117.36 -49.83
C ALA A 726 27.44 118.76 -50.46
N ALA A 727 28.47 119.61 -50.47
CA ALA A 727 28.39 120.97 -51.05
C ALA A 727 28.13 120.98 -52.57
N LYS A 728 28.49 119.93 -53.31
CA LYS A 728 28.14 119.78 -54.74
C LYS A 728 26.66 119.47 -54.97
N GLN A 729 25.95 119.01 -53.93
CA GLN A 729 24.54 118.61 -54.02
C GLN A 729 23.60 119.64 -53.36
N ILE A 730 24.14 120.72 -52.79
CA ILE A 730 23.36 121.77 -52.11
C ILE A 730 23.30 123.04 -52.99
N PRO A 731 22.15 123.41 -53.55
CA PRO A 731 21.99 124.63 -54.35
C PRO A 731 21.78 125.90 -53.48
N LEU A 732 22.40 127.01 -53.89
CA LEU A 732 22.23 128.39 -53.37
C LEU A 732 21.39 129.23 -54.33
N THR A 733 20.38 129.95 -53.81
CA THR A 733 19.48 130.77 -54.62
C THR A 733 19.68 132.26 -54.36
N TYR A 734 19.81 133.09 -55.40
CA TYR A 734 19.92 134.56 -55.32
C TYR A 734 18.99 135.29 -56.32
N LYS A 735 18.73 136.58 -56.10
CA LYS A 735 17.87 137.44 -56.96
C LYS A 735 18.57 138.76 -57.24
N GLU A 736 18.69 139.16 -58.50
CA GLU A 736 19.16 140.50 -58.89
C GLU A 736 18.01 141.50 -58.93
N ASN A 737 18.13 142.63 -58.22
CA ASN A 737 17.20 143.78 -58.26
C ASN A 737 15.70 143.42 -58.25
N GLY A 738 15.32 142.43 -57.42
CA GLY A 738 13.93 142.01 -57.27
C GLY A 738 13.38 141.11 -58.40
N GLY A 739 14.23 140.65 -59.34
CA GLY A 739 13.86 139.71 -60.40
C GLY A 739 13.70 138.25 -59.96
N ASN A 740 13.50 137.35 -60.93
CA ASN A 740 13.35 135.91 -60.70
C ASN A 740 14.61 135.30 -60.07
N ALA A 741 14.40 134.29 -59.23
CA ALA A 741 15.46 133.61 -58.50
C ALA A 741 16.34 132.79 -59.45
N LYS A 742 17.66 132.97 -59.38
CA LYS A 742 18.67 132.17 -60.05
C LYS A 742 19.35 131.27 -59.01
N THR A 743 19.82 130.10 -59.44
CA THR A 743 20.42 129.09 -58.55
C THR A 743 21.82 128.73 -59.04
N VAL A 744 22.76 128.58 -58.10
CA VAL A 744 24.15 128.13 -58.32
C VAL A 744 24.49 127.11 -57.24
N MET A 745 25.33 126.11 -57.51
CA MET A 745 25.69 125.14 -56.46
C MET A 745 26.57 125.80 -55.39
N LEU A 746 26.46 125.36 -54.13
CA LEU A 746 27.29 125.90 -53.03
C LEU A 746 28.79 125.79 -53.34
N SER A 747 29.20 124.76 -54.09
CA SER A 747 30.57 124.60 -54.58
C SER A 747 31.03 125.63 -55.62
N GLU A 748 30.10 126.25 -56.35
CA GLU A 748 30.39 127.17 -57.46
C GLU A 748 30.45 128.66 -57.01
N GLY A 749 29.88 129.01 -55.85
CA GLY A 749 29.97 130.36 -55.27
C GLY A 749 29.20 131.46 -56.03
N LEU A 750 29.22 132.70 -55.51
CA LEU A 750 28.66 133.88 -56.18
C LEU A 750 29.79 134.86 -56.51
N ASP A 751 29.99 135.16 -57.79
CA ASP A 751 31.01 136.09 -58.29
C ASP A 751 30.35 137.40 -58.76
N PHE A 752 30.84 138.55 -58.28
CA PHE A 752 30.27 139.88 -58.55
C PHE A 752 31.33 140.82 -59.14
N SER A 753 31.03 141.44 -60.28
CA SER A 753 31.92 142.32 -61.04
C SER A 753 31.57 143.82 -60.88
N ASN A 754 32.57 144.71 -61.05
CA ASN A 754 32.44 146.17 -60.87
C ASN A 754 31.48 146.84 -61.89
N GLY A 755 30.76 147.88 -61.47
CA GLY A 755 29.88 148.69 -62.33
C GLY A 755 30.52 150.02 -62.78
N VAL A 756 30.02 150.61 -63.86
CA VAL A 756 30.54 151.88 -64.40
C VAL A 756 30.23 153.01 -63.40
N ASN A 757 31.27 153.63 -62.83
CA ASN A 757 31.27 154.60 -61.72
C ASN A 757 30.98 154.04 -60.30
N THR A 758 30.99 152.71 -60.11
CA THR A 758 30.91 152.07 -58.79
C THR A 758 31.85 150.87 -58.68
N THR A 759 32.75 150.88 -57.71
CA THR A 759 33.62 149.73 -57.41
C THR A 759 32.92 148.80 -56.42
N ALA A 760 32.77 147.53 -56.78
CA ALA A 760 32.27 146.49 -55.89
C ALA A 760 33.39 146.12 -54.90
N HIS A 761 33.10 146.26 -53.61
CA HIS A 761 33.98 145.84 -52.53
C HIS A 761 33.21 144.90 -51.60
N THR A 762 33.79 143.71 -51.38
CA THR A 762 33.32 142.77 -50.38
C THR A 762 33.89 143.17 -49.02
N GLY A 763 33.04 143.70 -48.15
CA GLY A 763 33.36 143.93 -46.73
C GLY A 763 33.04 142.68 -45.92
N ALA A 764 33.81 142.42 -44.85
CA ALA A 764 33.86 141.18 -44.10
C ALA A 764 32.57 140.68 -43.42
N ASN A 765 31.39 141.26 -43.69
CA ASN A 765 30.07 140.69 -43.38
C ASN A 765 29.02 141.40 -44.26
N HIS A 766 28.45 140.66 -45.22
CA HIS A 766 27.79 141.19 -46.41
C HIS A 766 26.40 141.82 -46.12
N CYS A 767 26.37 143.15 -46.02
CA CYS A 767 25.23 144.00 -46.35
C CYS A 767 25.78 145.37 -46.78
N ARG A 768 25.43 145.93 -47.95
CA ARG A 768 25.76 147.35 -48.22
C ARG A 768 24.85 148.10 -49.19
N ARG A 769 24.51 149.32 -48.73
CA ARG A 769 23.80 150.45 -49.35
C ARG A 769 24.74 151.32 -50.21
N SER A 770 24.14 152.07 -51.13
CA SER A 770 24.73 153.12 -51.99
C SER A 770 25.06 154.42 -51.23
N THR A 771 26.11 155.16 -51.63
CA THR A 771 26.34 156.56 -51.24
C THR A 771 27.11 157.33 -52.33
N LYS A 772 26.60 158.51 -52.75
CA LYS A 772 27.18 159.45 -53.74
C LYS A 772 28.18 160.43 -53.09
N CYS A 773 29.12 160.98 -53.86
CA CYS A 773 29.75 162.28 -53.63
C CYS A 773 29.71 163.10 -54.94
N TYR A 774 28.93 164.18 -54.92
CA TYR A 774 28.57 165.19 -55.95
C TYR A 774 28.35 164.74 -57.40
#